data_AF-A0A5Q4FEV6-F1
#
_entry.id   AF-A0A5Q4FEV6-F1
#
_cell.length_a   1.000
_cell.length_b   1.000
_cell.length_c   1.000
_cell.angle_alpha   90.00
_cell.angle_beta   90.00
_cell.angle_gamma   90.00
#
_symmetry.space_group_name_H-M   'P 1'
#
loop_
_entity.id
_entity.type
_entity.pdbx_description
1 polymer ?
#
loop_
_entity_poly.entity_id
_entity_poly.type
_entity_poly.pdbx_seq_one_letter_code
_entity_poly.pdbx_strand_id
1 'polypeptide(L)'
;KKWTGLDGMEMKDAPLTGDRVIFNWHNFLSGCTGWNLDEWQLWIDQANKMRYNTIMVHAYGNNPMFTFEHFGERKVSGYLNNTRSGRDWGNQHINDVRRMVGGEIFDAPVFGATASFASEENKEKEAIELMQQVFQYAEDKGTRVIFALDFDTWMANPQNIIQKMPREAVFEIDGFLTPNPDHPAGFEYYKQQLIALTELYPQIDQLSVWHRRPSLRPSLGTIWMNFSYDIFPSDWKMEYDRKMAKNPHLERNIESSSMFAYGKLIEAIQRARDEVKPELEISSGSWRFHFIKFADAFYPTDVPLFPLDWEIVFDEPDAIETLAKAGANRDMYPIIWAHHDDHRYIGRPYTPWSNLSDRLRDTNSKGFGIIHWTTHPLDLYFTSSGRQVWERTMNEPLKTTVEKYVATNFGIGNDELVRYYYDWVTTGPMFGRETSNHFVDLGGQRHGHDLEPWEVMAEKSRQRLAMLDEIPGLRGNDYLQYQKAMEEFYISFFENQMLFRDAFNLAGNQQRDEARALLSGTNPRKTIQRYTDAHKTIGFTRGEQALVFSMNTRWLVDYMNLGQRLGMEPIRLLFSPTNHDPLAQSPGRNTYWVDEEENWWRSLWEHELDHCCFSEDSDPPSLTVMDRFEMNLTTMHGHPLLAGSYQLNLNYRAEAPLSVSVLENGNVIAAADFSYGSNQGAMTFKTSSGAVELVISSDKTMNLHGVSLTFDP
;
A
#
# COMPACT_ATOMS: atom_id res chain seq x y z
N LYS A 1 -16.36 -22.33 21.79
CA LYS A 1 -15.98 -23.55 22.55
C LYS A 1 -15.65 -23.15 24.00
N LYS A 2 -16.09 -23.91 25.03
CA LYS A 2 -16.09 -23.47 26.45
C LYS A 2 -14.75 -23.71 27.15
N TRP A 3 -13.81 -22.78 27.02
CA TRP A 3 -13.03 -22.38 28.19
C TRP A 3 -14.00 -21.65 29.13
N THR A 4 -14.14 -22.10 30.37
CA THR A 4 -15.11 -21.53 31.33
C THR A 4 -14.59 -20.28 32.04
N GLY A 5 -13.66 -19.57 31.41
CA GLY A 5 -13.11 -18.32 31.91
C GLY A 5 -12.22 -18.46 33.14
N LEU A 6 -11.94 -17.30 33.71
CA LEU A 6 -11.27 -17.11 35.01
C LEU A 6 -12.31 -16.93 36.12
N ASP A 7 -13.53 -17.41 35.93
CA ASP A 7 -14.63 -17.23 36.88
C ASP A 7 -14.22 -17.76 38.27
N GLY A 8 -14.14 -16.86 39.25
CA GLY A 8 -13.68 -17.16 40.61
C GLY A 8 -12.18 -16.96 40.87
N MET A 9 -11.38 -16.56 39.86
CA MET A 9 -10.00 -16.11 40.06
C MET A 9 -9.95 -14.59 40.28
N GLU A 10 -9.35 -14.17 41.38
CA GLU A 10 -9.03 -12.76 41.61
C GLU A 10 -7.79 -12.38 40.80
N MET A 11 -8.02 -11.71 39.67
CA MET A 11 -6.93 -11.23 38.82
C MET A 11 -6.26 -10.02 39.47
N LYS A 12 -4.92 -9.99 39.42
CA LYS A 12 -4.13 -8.86 39.97
C LYS A 12 -4.19 -7.59 39.13
N ASP A 13 -4.77 -7.64 37.94
CA ASP A 13 -4.84 -6.57 36.95
C ASP A 13 -5.98 -6.92 35.98
N ALA A 14 -6.67 -5.92 35.44
CA ALA A 14 -7.77 -6.11 34.50
C ALA A 14 -7.70 -5.09 33.35
N PRO A 15 -8.18 -5.44 32.15
CA PRO A 15 -8.26 -4.49 31.05
C PRO A 15 -9.37 -3.47 31.31
N LEU A 16 -9.10 -2.20 30.98
CA LEU A 16 -10.07 -1.09 31.09
C LEU A 16 -10.98 -0.98 29.85
N THR A 17 -10.61 -1.66 28.76
CA THR A 17 -11.34 -1.67 27.49
C THR A 17 -11.45 -3.10 26.96
N GLY A 18 -12.48 -3.37 26.16
CA GLY A 18 -12.83 -4.69 25.63
C GLY A 18 -11.87 -5.18 24.55
N ASP A 19 -12.15 -4.89 23.28
CA ASP A 19 -11.29 -5.31 22.17
C ASP A 19 -10.12 -4.36 21.96
N ARG A 20 -8.95 -4.96 21.78
CA ARG A 20 -7.68 -4.28 21.48
C ARG A 20 -7.18 -4.89 20.18
N VAL A 21 -7.53 -4.21 19.09
CA VAL A 21 -7.46 -4.74 17.72
C VAL A 21 -6.13 -4.37 17.07
N ILE A 22 -5.50 -5.33 16.40
CA ILE A 22 -4.45 -5.04 15.43
C ILE A 22 -5.05 -5.15 14.04
N PHE A 23 -5.06 -4.02 13.34
CA PHE A 23 -5.63 -3.93 12.01
C PHE A 23 -4.56 -4.17 10.93
N ASN A 24 -4.61 -5.36 10.33
CA ASN A 24 -3.72 -5.83 9.27
C ASN A 24 -4.36 -5.64 7.89
N TRP A 25 -3.62 -4.99 6.99
CA TRP A 25 -4.10 -4.61 5.67
C TRP A 25 -3.26 -5.22 4.54
N HIS A 26 -3.91 -5.99 3.66
CA HIS A 26 -3.29 -6.69 2.52
C HIS A 26 -3.11 -5.83 1.25
N ASN A 27 -2.25 -4.81 1.31
CA ASN A 27 -1.91 -3.99 0.13
C ASN A 27 -0.40 -3.91 -0.15
N PHE A 28 0.37 -3.78 0.92
CA PHE A 28 1.77 -3.39 0.83
C PHE A 28 2.64 -4.60 1.16
N LEU A 29 3.69 -4.80 0.37
CA LEU A 29 4.66 -5.89 0.60
C LEU A 29 5.41 -5.72 1.92
N SER A 30 5.50 -4.49 2.44
CA SER A 30 6.07 -4.18 3.75
C SER A 30 5.19 -4.62 4.92
N GLY A 31 3.91 -4.85 4.66
CA GLY A 31 2.94 -5.29 5.64
C GLY A 31 2.58 -6.75 5.44
N CYS A 32 1.39 -7.13 5.89
CA CYS A 32 0.95 -8.52 5.91
C CYS A 32 0.79 -9.19 4.54
N THR A 33 0.78 -8.42 3.44
CA THR A 33 0.78 -8.95 2.06
C THR A 33 2.04 -9.78 1.76
N GLY A 34 3.17 -9.45 2.38
CA GLY A 34 4.42 -10.19 2.20
C GLY A 34 4.54 -11.43 3.08
N TRP A 35 3.62 -11.67 4.00
CA TRP A 35 3.77 -12.66 5.08
C TRP A 35 3.30 -14.06 4.67
N ASN A 36 4.08 -15.06 5.06
CA ASN A 36 3.65 -16.45 5.13
C ASN A 36 3.02 -16.75 6.50
N LEU A 37 2.59 -17.99 6.69
CA LEU A 37 1.98 -18.42 7.95
C LEU A 37 2.90 -18.16 9.15
N ASP A 38 4.20 -18.43 9.07
CA ASP A 38 5.12 -18.27 10.19
C ASP A 38 5.21 -16.81 10.67
N GLU A 39 5.21 -15.84 9.75
CA GLU A 39 5.17 -14.43 10.12
C GLU A 39 3.85 -14.04 10.77
N TRP A 40 2.72 -14.55 10.26
CA TRP A 40 1.41 -14.36 10.90
C TRP A 40 1.35 -14.94 12.31
N GLN A 41 1.88 -16.16 12.50
CA GLN A 41 1.92 -16.83 13.80
C GLN A 41 2.77 -16.04 14.80
N LEU A 42 3.95 -15.60 14.37
CA LEU A 42 4.82 -14.75 15.17
C LEU A 42 4.10 -13.45 15.54
N TRP A 43 3.47 -12.79 14.57
CA TRP A 43 2.76 -11.54 14.80
C TRP A 43 1.62 -11.68 15.81
N ILE A 44 0.77 -12.71 15.66
CA ILE A 44 -0.32 -13.01 16.60
C ILE A 44 0.22 -13.30 18.00
N ASP A 45 1.30 -14.08 18.11
CA ASP A 45 1.90 -14.37 19.42
C ASP A 45 2.48 -13.13 20.09
N GLN A 46 3.13 -12.23 19.34
CA GLN A 46 3.66 -10.98 19.90
C GLN A 46 2.54 -10.00 20.26
N ALA A 47 1.50 -9.89 19.43
CA ALA A 47 0.30 -9.12 19.71
C ALA A 47 -0.33 -9.52 21.05
N ASN A 48 -0.53 -10.83 21.24
CA ASN A 48 -1.08 -11.40 22.47
C ASN A 48 -0.18 -11.12 23.69
N LYS A 49 1.15 -11.22 23.54
CA LYS A 49 2.10 -10.86 24.61
C LYS A 49 2.04 -9.38 24.98
N MET A 50 1.78 -8.52 23.99
CA MET A 50 1.52 -7.08 24.18
C MET A 50 0.09 -6.78 24.65
N ARG A 51 -0.70 -7.81 24.93
CA ARG A 51 -2.06 -7.77 25.48
C ARG A 51 -3.15 -7.35 24.47
N TYR A 52 -2.85 -7.32 23.18
CA TYR A 52 -3.90 -7.28 22.14
C TYR A 52 -4.61 -8.63 22.11
N ASN A 53 -5.89 -8.66 21.75
CA ASN A 53 -6.71 -9.87 21.79
C ASN A 53 -7.52 -10.11 20.52
N THR A 54 -7.38 -9.23 19.52
CA THR A 54 -8.17 -9.29 18.29
C THR A 54 -7.28 -8.94 17.11
N ILE A 55 -7.35 -9.75 16.05
CA ILE A 55 -6.83 -9.36 14.73
C ILE A 55 -7.99 -8.94 13.85
N MET A 56 -7.80 -7.86 13.11
CA MET A 56 -8.67 -7.47 12.02
C MET A 56 -7.90 -7.63 10.73
N VAL A 57 -8.43 -8.43 9.81
CA VAL A 57 -7.84 -8.63 8.48
C VAL A 57 -8.76 -7.99 7.46
N HIS A 58 -8.24 -7.04 6.70
CA HIS A 58 -9.00 -6.41 5.63
C HIS A 58 -8.65 -6.99 4.27
N ALA A 59 -9.70 -7.27 3.50
CA ALA A 59 -9.62 -7.67 2.11
C ALA A 59 -10.47 -6.72 1.26
N TYR A 60 -9.81 -6.08 0.29
CA TYR A 60 -10.51 -5.35 -0.75
C TYR A 60 -11.29 -6.28 -1.67
N GLY A 61 -12.25 -5.71 -2.42
CA GLY A 61 -13.05 -6.46 -3.38
C GLY A 61 -12.22 -7.23 -4.43
N ASN A 62 -11.03 -6.74 -4.79
CA ASN A 62 -10.11 -7.43 -5.71
C ASN A 62 -9.25 -8.51 -5.05
N ASN A 63 -9.11 -8.56 -3.73
CA ASN A 63 -8.20 -9.54 -3.13
C ASN A 63 -8.72 -10.98 -3.31
N PRO A 64 -7.85 -11.95 -3.62
CA PRO A 64 -8.23 -13.35 -3.84
C PRO A 64 -8.53 -14.13 -2.55
N MET A 65 -8.53 -13.45 -1.39
CA MET A 65 -8.84 -14.05 -0.09
C MET A 65 -10.33 -14.36 0.09
N PHE A 66 -11.21 -13.83 -0.76
CA PHE A 66 -12.63 -14.18 -0.72
C PHE A 66 -13.24 -14.19 -2.12
N THR A 67 -13.91 -15.30 -2.43
CA THR A 67 -14.63 -15.54 -3.67
C THR A 67 -15.93 -16.30 -3.35
N PHE A 68 -16.91 -16.22 -4.24
CA PHE A 68 -18.17 -16.93 -4.10
C PHE A 68 -18.77 -17.18 -5.50
N GLU A 69 -19.69 -18.14 -5.56
CA GLU A 69 -20.43 -18.48 -6.77
C GLU A 69 -21.91 -18.16 -6.59
N HIS A 70 -22.52 -17.58 -7.63
CA HIS A 70 -23.94 -17.32 -7.69
C HIS A 70 -24.40 -17.26 -9.16
N PHE A 71 -25.60 -17.76 -9.47
CA PHE A 71 -26.11 -17.87 -10.85
C PHE A 71 -25.15 -18.56 -11.85
N GLY A 72 -24.38 -19.55 -11.36
CA GLY A 72 -23.40 -20.30 -12.16
C GLY A 72 -22.18 -19.48 -12.59
N GLU A 73 -22.00 -18.30 -12.02
CA GLU A 73 -20.83 -17.44 -12.22
C GLU A 73 -20.04 -17.35 -10.92
N ARG A 74 -18.73 -17.19 -11.06
CA ARG A 74 -17.81 -16.99 -9.94
C ARG A 74 -17.39 -15.52 -9.88
N LYS A 75 -17.25 -14.98 -8.66
CA LYS A 75 -16.64 -13.67 -8.45
C LYS A 75 -15.21 -13.69 -8.99
N VAL A 76 -14.86 -12.73 -9.85
CA VAL A 76 -13.48 -12.56 -10.32
C VAL A 76 -12.64 -11.89 -9.23
N SER A 77 -11.39 -12.32 -9.07
CA SER A 77 -10.40 -11.71 -8.18
C SER A 77 -9.15 -11.25 -8.91
N GLY A 78 -8.45 -10.28 -8.33
CA GLY A 78 -7.09 -9.90 -8.69
C GLY A 78 -6.07 -10.82 -8.00
N TYR A 79 -4.86 -10.31 -7.79
CA TYR A 79 -3.75 -11.04 -7.17
C TYR A 79 -3.44 -10.58 -5.74
N LEU A 80 -2.77 -11.43 -4.97
CA LEU A 80 -1.93 -10.95 -3.87
C LEU A 80 -0.66 -10.34 -4.48
N ASN A 81 -0.26 -9.16 -4.02
CA ASN A 81 0.92 -8.48 -4.57
C ASN A 81 2.20 -9.30 -4.30
N ASN A 82 3.10 -9.27 -5.28
CA ASN A 82 4.52 -9.61 -5.18
C ASN A 82 5.33 -8.71 -6.13
N THR A 83 6.64 -8.95 -6.25
CA THR A 83 7.50 -8.09 -7.08
C THR A 83 7.37 -8.30 -8.60
N ARG A 84 6.54 -9.26 -9.06
CA ARG A 84 6.30 -9.60 -10.48
C ARG A 84 4.83 -9.61 -10.90
N SER A 85 3.90 -9.82 -9.99
CA SER A 85 2.45 -9.83 -10.23
C SER A 85 1.71 -9.12 -9.11
N GLY A 86 0.50 -8.64 -9.42
CA GLY A 86 -0.23 -7.70 -8.56
C GLY A 86 0.43 -6.31 -8.57
N ARG A 87 -0.35 -5.26 -8.84
CA ARG A 87 0.17 -3.88 -8.96
C ARG A 87 -0.47 -2.91 -7.99
N ASP A 88 -1.18 -3.42 -6.99
CA ASP A 88 -2.04 -2.58 -6.17
C ASP A 88 -1.22 -1.51 -5.43
N TRP A 89 -1.79 -0.32 -5.31
CA TRP A 89 -1.24 0.81 -4.54
C TRP A 89 0.19 1.22 -4.88
N GLY A 90 0.51 1.35 -6.17
CA GLY A 90 1.82 1.85 -6.59
C GLY A 90 2.96 0.83 -6.48
N ASN A 91 2.65 -0.46 -6.27
CA ASN A 91 3.64 -1.54 -6.34
C ASN A 91 4.22 -1.63 -7.76
N GLN A 92 5.50 -1.29 -7.92
CA GLN A 92 6.22 -1.44 -9.19
C GLN A 92 6.58 -2.93 -9.39
N HIS A 93 7.05 -3.29 -10.58
CA HIS A 93 7.54 -4.65 -10.84
C HIS A 93 9.02 -4.68 -11.20
N ILE A 94 9.66 -5.80 -10.88
CA ILE A 94 11.04 -6.09 -11.27
C ILE A 94 11.18 -7.58 -11.61
N ASN A 95 12.04 -7.90 -12.58
CA ASN A 95 12.28 -9.29 -13.00
C ASN A 95 12.95 -10.16 -11.92
N ASP A 96 13.93 -9.61 -11.20
CA ASP A 96 14.72 -10.33 -10.20
C ASP A 96 15.17 -9.37 -9.08
N VAL A 97 14.59 -9.52 -7.89
CA VAL A 97 14.93 -8.68 -6.73
C VAL A 97 16.37 -8.83 -6.26
N ARG A 98 17.05 -9.93 -6.59
CA ARG A 98 18.42 -10.20 -6.15
C ARG A 98 19.45 -9.34 -6.86
N ARG A 99 19.06 -8.74 -7.99
CA ARG A 99 19.91 -7.86 -8.81
C ARG A 99 19.82 -6.38 -8.39
N MET A 100 18.98 -6.07 -7.40
CA MET A 100 18.88 -4.73 -6.83
C MET A 100 20.06 -4.45 -5.89
N VAL A 101 20.25 -3.17 -5.54
CA VAL A 101 21.17 -2.82 -4.45
C VAL A 101 20.60 -3.33 -3.14
N GLY A 102 21.41 -4.03 -2.35
CA GLY A 102 20.93 -4.77 -1.17
C GLY A 102 20.16 -6.06 -1.53
N GLY A 103 20.15 -6.46 -2.80
CA GLY A 103 19.42 -7.64 -3.29
C GLY A 103 19.93 -8.97 -2.75
N GLU A 104 21.13 -9.00 -2.16
CA GLU A 104 21.72 -10.21 -1.56
C GLU A 104 20.92 -10.77 -0.37
N ILE A 105 19.92 -10.04 0.14
CA ILE A 105 19.03 -10.47 1.23
C ILE A 105 17.87 -11.35 0.77
N PHE A 106 17.68 -11.50 -0.53
CA PHE A 106 16.59 -12.28 -1.11
C PHE A 106 17.11 -13.64 -1.60
N ASP A 107 16.45 -14.71 -1.21
CA ASP A 107 16.84 -16.07 -1.62
C ASP A 107 16.30 -16.46 -3.01
N ALA A 108 15.35 -15.69 -3.54
CA ALA A 108 14.63 -15.98 -4.77
C ALA A 108 14.44 -14.71 -5.63
N PRO A 109 14.20 -14.85 -6.95
CA PRO A 109 14.02 -13.70 -7.84
C PRO A 109 12.70 -12.95 -7.62
N VAL A 110 11.72 -13.57 -6.95
CA VAL A 110 10.42 -12.97 -6.65
C VAL A 110 10.26 -12.87 -5.14
N PHE A 111 9.86 -11.70 -4.66
CA PHE A 111 9.56 -11.46 -3.26
C PHE A 111 8.07 -11.19 -3.06
N GLY A 112 7.48 -11.86 -2.08
CA GLY A 112 6.05 -11.85 -1.75
C GLY A 112 5.69 -13.10 -0.97
N ALA A 113 4.50 -13.15 -0.35
CA ALA A 113 4.02 -14.36 0.32
C ALA A 113 4.00 -15.54 -0.66
N THR A 114 4.24 -16.77 -0.22
CA THR A 114 4.24 -17.96 -1.10
C THR A 114 2.89 -18.10 -1.84
N ALA A 115 1.78 -17.77 -1.18
CA ALA A 115 0.44 -17.75 -1.79
C ALA A 115 0.31 -16.76 -2.98
N SER A 116 1.15 -15.72 -3.03
CA SER A 116 1.17 -14.75 -4.15
C SER A 116 1.83 -15.30 -5.42
N PHE A 117 2.57 -16.40 -5.34
CA PHE A 117 3.24 -17.03 -6.49
C PHE A 117 2.33 -18.00 -7.26
N ALA A 118 1.09 -18.12 -6.82
CA ALA A 118 0.09 -18.97 -7.44
C ALA A 118 -0.14 -18.61 -8.92
N SER A 119 -0.44 -19.63 -9.72
CA SER A 119 -0.91 -19.44 -11.09
C SER A 119 -2.29 -18.76 -11.10
N GLU A 120 -2.69 -18.24 -12.26
CA GLU A 120 -4.01 -17.59 -12.44
C GLU A 120 -5.17 -18.49 -11.98
N GLU A 121 -5.10 -19.79 -12.26
CA GLU A 121 -6.11 -20.78 -11.87
C GLU A 121 -6.15 -21.04 -10.35
N ASN A 122 -5.03 -20.89 -9.64
CA ASN A 122 -4.90 -21.26 -8.23
C ASN A 122 -4.83 -20.07 -7.26
N LYS A 123 -4.79 -18.82 -7.74
CA LYS A 123 -4.59 -17.63 -6.89
C LYS A 123 -5.57 -17.49 -5.73
N GLU A 124 -6.85 -17.81 -5.97
CA GLU A 124 -7.87 -17.80 -4.92
C GLU A 124 -7.65 -18.92 -3.91
N LYS A 125 -7.39 -20.13 -4.40
CA LYS A 125 -7.17 -21.30 -3.55
C LYS A 125 -6.01 -21.07 -2.59
N GLU A 126 -4.85 -20.66 -3.09
CA GLU A 126 -3.64 -20.48 -2.27
C GLU A 126 -3.80 -19.32 -1.25
N ALA A 127 -4.46 -18.23 -1.64
CA ALA A 127 -4.75 -17.12 -0.73
C ALA A 127 -5.75 -17.52 0.37
N ILE A 128 -6.80 -18.26 0.01
CA ILE A 128 -7.80 -18.77 0.95
C ILE A 128 -7.16 -19.76 1.92
N GLU A 129 -6.37 -20.71 1.44
CA GLU A 129 -5.71 -21.71 2.27
C GLU A 129 -4.74 -21.07 3.29
N LEU A 130 -4.03 -20.01 2.90
CA LEU A 130 -3.22 -19.23 3.84
C LEU A 130 -4.09 -18.59 4.93
N MET A 131 -5.17 -17.90 4.56
CA MET A 131 -6.07 -17.23 5.51
C MET A 131 -6.81 -18.21 6.43
N GLN A 132 -7.20 -19.38 5.92
CA GLN A 132 -7.76 -20.46 6.75
C GLN A 132 -6.80 -20.88 7.85
N GLN A 133 -5.51 -21.04 7.53
CA GLN A 133 -4.48 -21.39 8.51
C GLN A 133 -4.23 -20.27 9.52
N VAL A 134 -4.22 -19.01 9.07
CA VAL A 134 -4.06 -17.84 9.93
C VAL A 134 -5.23 -17.72 10.92
N PHE A 135 -6.47 -17.82 10.44
CA PHE A 135 -7.66 -17.72 11.29
C PHE A 135 -7.79 -18.91 12.24
N GLN A 136 -7.41 -20.13 11.80
CA GLN A 136 -7.34 -21.27 12.70
C GLN A 136 -6.30 -21.05 13.80
N TYR A 137 -5.11 -20.52 13.47
CA TYR A 137 -4.10 -20.22 14.47
C TYR A 137 -4.55 -19.15 15.46
N ALA A 138 -5.22 -18.10 14.98
CA ALA A 138 -5.82 -17.08 15.84
C ALA A 138 -6.83 -17.69 16.82
N GLU A 139 -7.75 -18.55 16.35
CA GLU A 139 -8.69 -19.26 17.22
C GLU A 139 -7.96 -20.13 18.25
N ASP A 140 -6.93 -20.88 17.84
CA ASP A 140 -6.15 -21.75 18.72
C ASP A 140 -5.42 -20.98 19.83
N LYS A 141 -5.12 -19.69 19.59
CA LYS A 141 -4.53 -18.77 20.58
C LYS A 141 -5.56 -17.98 21.39
N GLY A 142 -6.84 -18.16 21.12
CA GLY A 142 -7.92 -17.38 21.73
C GLY A 142 -7.92 -15.91 21.30
N THR A 143 -7.37 -15.63 20.11
CA THR A 143 -7.39 -14.30 19.48
C THR A 143 -8.63 -14.20 18.59
N ARG A 144 -9.46 -13.19 18.85
CA ARG A 144 -10.68 -12.93 18.08
C ARG A 144 -10.33 -12.53 16.64
N VAL A 145 -11.14 -12.96 15.67
CA VAL A 145 -10.97 -12.66 14.25
C VAL A 145 -12.09 -11.75 13.75
N ILE A 146 -11.72 -10.55 13.33
CA ILE A 146 -12.56 -9.64 12.55
C ILE A 146 -12.12 -9.74 11.09
N PHE A 147 -13.04 -10.08 10.19
CA PHE A 147 -12.79 -10.00 8.76
C PHE A 147 -13.49 -8.79 8.18
N ALA A 148 -12.71 -7.84 7.67
CA ALA A 148 -13.20 -6.60 7.10
C ALA A 148 -13.24 -6.73 5.59
N LEU A 149 -14.43 -6.71 5.01
CA LEU A 149 -14.64 -6.92 3.59
C LEU A 149 -15.26 -5.69 2.95
N ASP A 150 -14.69 -5.25 1.84
CA ASP A 150 -15.34 -4.25 0.98
C ASP A 150 -16.70 -4.79 0.49
N PHE A 151 -17.77 -4.02 0.69
CA PHE A 151 -19.07 -4.24 0.04
C PHE A 151 -19.45 -3.10 -0.91
N ASP A 152 -18.72 -1.99 -0.87
CA ASP A 152 -19.13 -0.76 -1.54
C ASP A 152 -18.58 -0.63 -2.98
N THR A 153 -17.61 -1.44 -3.39
CA THR A 153 -16.92 -1.29 -4.69
C THR A 153 -17.50 -2.15 -5.81
N TRP A 154 -17.27 -1.78 -7.08
CA TRP A 154 -17.62 -2.64 -8.22
C TRP A 154 -16.85 -3.96 -8.27
N MET A 155 -15.67 -4.05 -7.65
CA MET A 155 -14.92 -5.31 -7.53
C MET A 155 -15.54 -6.24 -6.48
N ALA A 156 -16.08 -5.67 -5.40
CA ALA A 156 -16.90 -6.39 -4.42
C ALA A 156 -18.30 -6.75 -4.97
N ASN A 157 -18.75 -6.04 -6.00
CA ASN A 157 -20.02 -6.25 -6.70
C ASN A 157 -19.76 -6.72 -8.15
N PRO A 158 -19.31 -7.98 -8.35
CA PRO A 158 -18.91 -8.53 -9.65
C PRO A 158 -20.04 -8.47 -10.69
N GLN A 159 -19.80 -7.72 -11.77
CA GLN A 159 -20.81 -7.44 -12.79
C GLN A 159 -21.23 -8.70 -13.57
N ASN A 160 -20.35 -9.70 -13.73
CA ASN A 160 -20.70 -10.97 -14.38
C ASN A 160 -21.80 -11.74 -13.63
N ILE A 161 -21.86 -11.61 -12.29
CA ILE A 161 -22.93 -12.18 -11.47
C ILE A 161 -24.17 -11.28 -11.51
N ILE A 162 -24.01 -9.99 -11.24
CA ILE A 162 -25.13 -9.07 -11.03
C ILE A 162 -25.95 -8.84 -12.31
N GLN A 163 -25.32 -8.87 -13.48
CA GLN A 163 -26.01 -8.74 -14.78
C GLN A 163 -27.01 -9.87 -15.05
N LYS A 164 -26.92 -11.01 -14.34
CA LYS A 164 -27.89 -12.11 -14.45
C LYS A 164 -29.14 -11.92 -13.60
N MET A 165 -29.18 -10.90 -12.74
CA MET A 165 -30.31 -10.63 -11.88
C MET A 165 -31.47 -9.97 -12.66
N PRO A 166 -32.73 -10.12 -12.19
CA PRO A 166 -33.86 -9.35 -12.71
C PRO A 166 -33.59 -7.84 -12.60
N ARG A 167 -34.06 -7.06 -13.58
CA ARG A 167 -33.78 -5.61 -13.64
C ARG A 167 -34.34 -4.85 -12.43
N GLU A 168 -35.46 -5.30 -11.89
CA GLU A 168 -36.10 -4.78 -10.68
C GLU A 168 -35.32 -5.10 -9.38
N ALA A 169 -34.38 -6.04 -9.45
CA ALA A 169 -33.57 -6.47 -8.31
C ALA A 169 -32.21 -5.75 -8.22
N VAL A 170 -31.95 -4.78 -9.10
CA VAL A 170 -30.67 -4.06 -9.17
C VAL A 170 -30.89 -2.56 -9.31
N PHE A 171 -29.94 -1.79 -8.78
CA PHE A 171 -29.78 -0.37 -9.07
C PHE A 171 -28.66 -0.18 -10.09
N GLU A 172 -28.73 0.90 -10.85
CA GLU A 172 -27.65 1.34 -11.73
C GLU A 172 -27.12 2.68 -11.21
N ILE A 173 -25.84 2.71 -10.87
CA ILE A 173 -25.16 3.84 -10.25
C ILE A 173 -23.81 4.00 -10.97
N ASP A 174 -23.57 5.17 -11.54
CA ASP A 174 -22.34 5.50 -12.27
C ASP A 174 -21.91 4.45 -13.32
N GLY A 175 -22.88 3.80 -13.98
CA GLY A 175 -22.64 2.79 -15.01
C GLY A 175 -22.41 1.37 -14.50
N PHE A 176 -22.50 1.15 -13.18
CA PHE A 176 -22.39 -0.17 -12.55
C PHE A 176 -23.73 -0.62 -11.97
N LEU A 177 -24.00 -1.93 -12.07
CA LEU A 177 -25.15 -2.54 -11.40
C LEU A 177 -24.77 -2.94 -9.98
N THR A 178 -25.68 -2.70 -9.03
CA THR A 178 -25.56 -3.17 -7.65
C THR A 178 -26.88 -3.78 -7.17
N PRO A 179 -26.88 -4.87 -6.40
CA PRO A 179 -28.11 -5.53 -5.93
C PRO A 179 -28.96 -4.63 -5.03
N ASN A 180 -30.28 -4.70 -5.18
CA ASN A 180 -31.22 -4.06 -4.26
C ASN A 180 -31.45 -4.96 -3.02
N PRO A 181 -30.97 -4.59 -1.81
CA PRO A 181 -31.05 -5.44 -0.62
C PRO A 181 -32.48 -5.72 -0.14
N ASP A 182 -33.46 -4.87 -0.51
CA ASP A 182 -34.86 -5.07 -0.14
C ASP A 182 -35.63 -5.96 -1.13
N HIS A 183 -35.08 -6.20 -2.32
CA HIS A 183 -35.68 -7.12 -3.29
C HIS A 183 -35.28 -8.57 -2.95
N PRO A 184 -36.17 -9.58 -3.02
CA PRO A 184 -35.84 -10.96 -2.67
C PRO A 184 -34.59 -11.53 -3.35
N ALA A 185 -34.42 -11.27 -4.65
CA ALA A 185 -33.23 -11.70 -5.39
C ALA A 185 -31.93 -10.97 -4.97
N GLY A 186 -32.02 -9.69 -4.59
CA GLY A 186 -30.85 -8.95 -4.09
C GLY A 186 -30.48 -9.33 -2.66
N PHE A 187 -31.47 -9.58 -1.81
CA PHE A 187 -31.26 -10.20 -0.49
C PHE A 187 -30.56 -11.56 -0.62
N GLU A 188 -31.02 -12.43 -1.53
CA GLU A 188 -30.41 -13.74 -1.74
C GLU A 188 -28.95 -13.65 -2.19
N TYR A 189 -28.59 -12.65 -2.99
CA TYR A 189 -27.19 -12.39 -3.36
C TYR A 189 -26.32 -12.09 -2.12
N TYR A 190 -26.75 -11.21 -1.22
CA TYR A 190 -26.01 -10.90 0.00
C TYR A 190 -25.96 -12.08 0.97
N LYS A 191 -27.05 -12.86 1.04
CA LYS A 191 -27.09 -14.10 1.80
C LYS A 191 -26.11 -15.14 1.27
N GLN A 192 -26.03 -15.30 -0.06
CA GLN A 192 -25.07 -16.23 -0.68
C GLN A 192 -23.62 -15.84 -0.40
N GLN A 193 -23.30 -14.54 -0.42
CA GLN A 193 -21.97 -14.07 0.00
C GLN A 193 -21.66 -14.48 1.45
N LEU A 194 -22.63 -14.32 2.35
CA LEU A 194 -22.44 -14.68 3.76
C LEU A 194 -22.32 -16.19 3.98
N ILE A 195 -23.10 -17.00 3.26
CA ILE A 195 -22.98 -18.47 3.26
C ILE A 195 -21.56 -18.86 2.85
N ALA A 196 -21.12 -18.42 1.67
CA ALA A 196 -19.79 -18.72 1.17
C ALA A 196 -18.69 -18.28 2.16
N LEU A 197 -18.84 -17.09 2.75
CA LEU A 197 -17.86 -16.57 3.68
C LEU A 197 -17.73 -17.42 4.96
N THR A 198 -18.87 -17.76 5.56
CA THR A 198 -18.92 -18.50 6.83
C THR A 198 -18.55 -19.98 6.66
N GLU A 199 -18.77 -20.55 5.48
CA GLU A 199 -18.25 -21.87 5.10
C GLU A 199 -16.74 -21.85 4.91
N LEU A 200 -16.19 -20.82 4.25
CA LEU A 200 -14.75 -20.68 4.02
C LEU A 200 -13.98 -20.42 5.31
N TYR A 201 -14.53 -19.58 6.19
CA TYR A 201 -13.87 -19.10 7.40
C TYR A 201 -14.78 -19.23 8.63
N PRO A 202 -15.02 -20.45 9.14
CA PRO A 202 -15.87 -20.66 10.30
C PRO A 202 -15.33 -19.99 11.58
N GLN A 203 -14.05 -19.63 11.62
CA GLN A 203 -13.36 -18.99 12.75
C GLN A 203 -13.63 -17.48 12.85
N ILE A 204 -14.27 -16.84 11.86
CA ILE A 204 -14.58 -15.41 11.98
C ILE A 204 -15.63 -15.20 13.08
N ASP A 205 -15.29 -14.32 14.02
CA ASP A 205 -16.19 -13.89 15.10
C ASP A 205 -17.04 -12.68 14.67
N GLN A 206 -16.50 -11.88 13.76
CA GLN A 206 -17.13 -10.65 13.30
C GLN A 206 -16.84 -10.36 11.82
N LEU A 207 -17.87 -9.97 11.08
CA LEU A 207 -17.77 -9.40 9.74
C LEU A 207 -17.92 -7.89 9.84
N SER A 208 -16.85 -7.15 9.47
CA SER A 208 -16.91 -5.70 9.32
C SER A 208 -17.21 -5.37 7.86
N VAL A 209 -18.42 -4.86 7.62
CA VAL A 209 -18.93 -4.48 6.30
C VAL A 209 -18.31 -3.14 5.92
N TRP A 210 -17.18 -3.19 5.22
CA TRP A 210 -16.30 -2.06 4.99
C TRP A 210 -16.72 -1.25 3.75
N HIS A 211 -16.66 0.07 3.88
CA HIS A 211 -16.89 0.99 2.77
C HIS A 211 -15.83 2.08 2.68
N ARG A 212 -15.72 2.68 1.49
CA ARG A 212 -14.87 3.84 1.24
C ARG A 212 -15.64 5.12 1.50
N ARG A 213 -14.98 6.25 1.22
CA ARG A 213 -15.64 7.55 1.17
C ARG A 213 -16.30 7.78 -0.19
N PRO A 214 -17.33 8.65 -0.28
CA PRO A 214 -17.80 9.19 -1.55
C PRO A 214 -16.62 9.77 -2.35
N SER A 215 -16.56 9.46 -3.66
CA SER A 215 -15.49 9.95 -4.55
C SER A 215 -16.08 10.63 -5.76
N LEU A 216 -15.67 11.88 -6.00
CA LEU A 216 -15.95 12.62 -7.24
C LEU A 216 -15.16 12.09 -8.45
N ARG A 217 -14.25 11.12 -8.24
CA ARG A 217 -13.48 10.48 -9.31
C ARG A 217 -13.82 8.98 -9.38
N PRO A 218 -14.09 8.43 -10.57
CA PRO A 218 -14.37 7.00 -10.77
C PRO A 218 -13.25 6.05 -10.32
N SER A 219 -12.02 6.56 -10.11
CA SER A 219 -10.80 5.76 -9.95
C SER A 219 -10.71 4.91 -8.68
N LEU A 220 -11.62 5.07 -7.70
CA LEU A 220 -11.68 4.21 -6.52
C LEU A 220 -12.89 3.27 -6.50
N GLY A 221 -13.74 3.33 -7.53
CA GLY A 221 -14.73 2.30 -7.83
C GLY A 221 -15.83 2.07 -6.80
N THR A 222 -16.06 3.02 -5.87
CA THR A 222 -17.14 2.90 -4.88
C THR A 222 -18.50 3.21 -5.52
N ILE A 223 -19.40 2.23 -5.49
CA ILE A 223 -20.76 2.30 -6.03
C ILE A 223 -21.71 2.85 -4.95
N TRP A 224 -21.68 2.25 -3.76
CA TRP A 224 -22.65 2.60 -2.70
C TRP A 224 -22.44 3.99 -2.14
N MET A 225 -21.22 4.55 -2.24
CA MET A 225 -20.91 5.89 -1.75
C MET A 225 -21.31 7.01 -2.71
N ASN A 226 -21.79 6.68 -3.90
CA ASN A 226 -22.32 7.61 -4.89
C ASN A 226 -23.85 7.42 -5.11
N PHE A 227 -24.56 6.86 -4.14
CA PHE A 227 -25.99 6.60 -4.26
C PHE A 227 -26.83 7.86 -3.95
N SER A 228 -27.21 8.57 -5.02
CA SER A 228 -28.05 9.77 -4.92
C SER A 228 -29.49 9.45 -4.47
N TYR A 229 -30.05 10.34 -3.63
CA TYR A 229 -31.46 10.33 -3.24
C TYR A 229 -32.42 10.23 -4.43
N ASP A 230 -32.09 10.83 -5.58
CA ASP A 230 -32.98 10.85 -6.75
C ASP A 230 -33.29 9.45 -7.29
N ILE A 231 -32.34 8.52 -7.15
CA ILE A 231 -32.41 7.14 -7.64
C ILE A 231 -33.17 6.24 -6.66
N PHE A 232 -33.41 6.69 -5.42
CA PHE A 232 -34.10 5.87 -4.42
C PHE A 232 -35.50 5.45 -4.88
N PRO A 233 -35.89 4.19 -4.58
CA PRO A 233 -37.30 3.79 -4.58
C PRO A 233 -38.15 4.71 -3.70
N SER A 234 -39.45 4.80 -4.00
CA SER A 234 -40.37 5.68 -3.26
C SER A 234 -40.37 5.41 -1.74
N ASP A 235 -40.32 4.15 -1.34
CA ASP A 235 -40.32 3.77 0.08
C ASP A 235 -39.03 4.21 0.79
N TRP A 236 -37.88 4.11 0.10
CA TRP A 236 -36.59 4.59 0.61
C TRP A 236 -36.58 6.12 0.76
N LYS A 237 -37.16 6.86 -0.20
CA LYS A 237 -37.30 8.32 -0.08
C LYS A 237 -38.10 8.70 1.17
N MET A 238 -39.24 8.04 1.37
CA MET A 238 -40.09 8.29 2.54
C MET A 238 -39.38 7.96 3.87
N GLU A 239 -38.65 6.85 3.92
CA GLU A 239 -37.90 6.46 5.11
C GLU A 239 -36.74 7.42 5.40
N TYR A 240 -35.93 7.73 4.38
CA TYR A 240 -34.85 8.70 4.45
C TYR A 240 -35.36 10.06 4.94
N ASP A 241 -36.44 10.57 4.36
CA ASP A 241 -37.03 11.86 4.76
C ASP A 241 -37.49 11.86 6.22
N ARG A 242 -38.02 10.72 6.71
CA ARG A 242 -38.38 10.54 8.11
C ARG A 242 -37.15 10.52 9.02
N LYS A 243 -36.08 9.80 8.65
CA LYS A 243 -34.82 9.76 9.42
C LYS A 243 -34.14 11.14 9.45
N MET A 244 -34.16 11.87 8.34
CA MET A 244 -33.67 13.25 8.26
C MET A 244 -34.50 14.21 9.14
N ALA A 245 -35.83 14.08 9.14
CA ALA A 245 -36.69 14.91 9.98
C ALA A 245 -36.44 14.71 11.49
N LYS A 246 -36.06 13.49 11.90
CA LYS A 246 -35.64 13.19 13.28
C LYS A 246 -34.24 13.70 13.62
N ASN A 247 -33.41 13.98 12.61
CA ASN A 247 -32.03 14.41 12.76
C ASN A 247 -31.78 15.73 11.98
N PRO A 248 -32.43 16.84 12.38
CA PRO A 248 -32.40 18.11 11.63
C PRO A 248 -31.03 18.78 11.56
N HIS A 249 -30.06 18.30 12.33
CA HIS A 249 -28.67 18.74 12.31
C HIS A 249 -27.84 18.09 11.20
N LEU A 250 -28.36 17.04 10.56
CA LEU A 250 -27.69 16.39 9.44
C LEU A 250 -27.98 17.12 8.12
N GLU A 251 -26.96 17.19 7.29
CA GLU A 251 -27.05 17.79 5.96
C GLU A 251 -27.69 16.81 4.96
N ARG A 252 -28.48 17.35 4.03
CA ARG A 252 -28.98 16.62 2.87
C ARG A 252 -27.97 16.73 1.74
N ASN A 253 -27.10 15.74 1.63
CA ASN A 253 -26.06 15.66 0.61
C ASN A 253 -25.86 14.20 0.15
N ILE A 254 -24.98 13.99 -0.83
CA ILE A 254 -24.68 12.66 -1.37
C ILE A 254 -24.20 11.68 -0.30
N GLU A 255 -23.41 12.15 0.67
CA GLU A 255 -22.92 11.30 1.76
C GLU A 255 -24.08 10.79 2.62
N SER A 256 -25.02 11.66 2.99
CA SER A 256 -26.19 11.29 3.79
C SER A 256 -27.08 10.25 3.09
N SER A 257 -27.32 10.40 1.78
CA SER A 257 -28.11 9.43 1.03
C SER A 257 -27.35 8.11 0.86
N SER A 258 -26.07 8.17 0.52
CA SER A 258 -25.22 6.98 0.42
C SER A 258 -25.15 6.18 1.73
N MET A 259 -25.00 6.87 2.87
CA MET A 259 -25.02 6.23 4.19
C MET A 259 -26.38 5.63 4.51
N PHE A 260 -27.48 6.29 4.16
CA PHE A 260 -28.80 5.67 4.31
C PHE A 260 -28.93 4.37 3.49
N ALA A 261 -28.53 4.40 2.21
CA ALA A 261 -28.59 3.25 1.32
C ALA A 261 -27.67 2.12 1.79
N TYR A 262 -26.47 2.43 2.27
CA TYR A 262 -25.55 1.44 2.83
C TYR A 262 -26.10 0.83 4.13
N GLY A 263 -26.84 1.59 4.93
CA GLY A 263 -27.60 1.07 6.07
C GLY A 263 -28.59 -0.03 5.67
N LYS A 264 -29.26 0.10 4.51
CA LYS A 264 -30.15 -0.94 3.96
C LYS A 264 -29.38 -2.22 3.59
N LEU A 265 -28.17 -2.09 3.06
CA LEU A 265 -27.29 -3.24 2.80
C LEU A 265 -26.90 -3.93 4.11
N ILE A 266 -26.51 -3.18 5.13
CA ILE A 266 -26.16 -3.73 6.46
C ILE A 266 -27.37 -4.46 7.08
N GLU A 267 -28.57 -3.89 6.99
CA GLU A 267 -29.82 -4.54 7.43
C GLU A 267 -30.03 -5.89 6.74
N ALA A 268 -29.78 -5.99 5.42
CA ALA A 268 -29.87 -7.25 4.69
C ALA A 268 -28.83 -8.27 5.13
N ILE A 269 -27.59 -7.84 5.40
CA ILE A 269 -26.53 -8.71 5.92
C ILE A 269 -26.86 -9.22 7.33
N GLN A 270 -27.41 -8.38 8.23
CA GLN A 270 -27.88 -8.82 9.55
C GLN A 270 -28.99 -9.87 9.45
N ARG A 271 -29.97 -9.64 8.56
CA ARG A 271 -31.03 -10.62 8.30
C ARG A 271 -30.48 -11.95 7.77
N ALA A 272 -29.52 -11.90 6.85
CA ALA A 272 -28.85 -13.09 6.36
C ALA A 272 -28.06 -13.79 7.48
N ARG A 273 -27.37 -13.03 8.34
CA ARG A 273 -26.64 -13.54 9.50
C ARG A 273 -27.54 -14.32 10.45
N ASP A 274 -28.74 -13.81 10.72
CA ASP A 274 -29.71 -14.48 11.58
C ASP A 274 -30.17 -15.84 11.02
N GLU A 275 -30.09 -16.05 9.71
CA GLU A 275 -30.42 -17.31 9.05
C GLU A 275 -29.22 -18.26 8.89
N VAL A 276 -28.01 -17.71 8.74
CA VAL A 276 -26.80 -18.46 8.35
C VAL A 276 -25.88 -18.76 9.53
N LYS A 277 -25.55 -17.75 10.33
CA LYS A 277 -24.62 -17.83 11.47
C LYS A 277 -25.02 -16.82 12.57
N PRO A 278 -26.05 -17.11 13.38
CA PRO A 278 -26.63 -16.15 14.32
C PRO A 278 -25.65 -15.55 15.33
N GLU A 279 -24.58 -16.27 15.67
CA GLU A 279 -23.53 -15.83 16.58
C GLU A 279 -22.49 -14.89 15.95
N LEU A 280 -22.48 -14.74 14.62
CA LEU A 280 -21.58 -13.83 13.93
C LEU A 280 -21.99 -12.38 14.22
N GLU A 281 -21.03 -11.55 14.63
CA GLU A 281 -21.28 -10.13 14.79
C GLU A 281 -21.13 -9.38 13.46
N ILE A 282 -22.03 -8.42 13.20
CA ILE A 282 -21.96 -7.55 12.02
C ILE A 282 -21.59 -6.14 12.49
N SER A 283 -20.50 -5.61 11.99
CA SER A 283 -20.08 -4.22 12.18
C SER A 283 -19.90 -3.48 10.87
N SER A 284 -19.63 -2.18 10.94
CA SER A 284 -19.26 -1.37 9.78
C SER A 284 -18.01 -0.56 10.09
N GLY A 285 -17.16 -0.39 9.10
CA GLY A 285 -15.96 0.44 9.23
C GLY A 285 -15.67 1.22 7.97
N SER A 286 -14.96 2.33 8.13
CA SER A 286 -14.53 3.19 7.03
C SER A 286 -13.40 4.12 7.44
N TRP A 287 -12.90 4.86 6.48
CA TRP A 287 -11.88 5.86 6.62
C TRP A 287 -12.46 7.19 7.11
N ARG A 288 -11.75 7.85 8.04
CA ARG A 288 -12.08 9.15 8.66
C ARG A 288 -13.36 9.11 9.50
N PHE A 289 -13.68 10.22 10.17
CA PHE A 289 -14.79 10.29 11.13
C PHE A 289 -16.08 10.90 10.56
N HIS A 290 -16.03 11.53 9.37
CA HIS A 290 -17.18 12.22 8.76
C HIS A 290 -18.45 11.37 8.63
N PHE A 291 -18.31 10.09 8.29
CA PHE A 291 -19.44 9.18 8.08
C PHE A 291 -20.20 8.84 9.38
N ILE A 292 -19.55 8.98 10.54
CA ILE A 292 -20.06 8.49 11.84
C ILE A 292 -21.42 9.10 12.18
N LYS A 293 -21.60 10.42 11.96
CA LYS A 293 -22.86 11.11 12.27
C LYS A 293 -24.05 10.57 11.46
N PHE A 294 -23.80 10.12 10.23
CA PHE A 294 -24.82 9.55 9.36
C PHE A 294 -25.06 8.07 9.69
N ALA A 295 -23.99 7.30 9.92
CA ALA A 295 -24.08 5.92 10.37
C ALA A 295 -24.85 5.82 11.71
N ASP A 296 -24.58 6.73 12.66
CA ASP A 296 -25.28 6.77 13.93
C ASP A 296 -26.80 6.99 13.78
N ALA A 297 -27.19 7.78 12.80
CA ALA A 297 -28.60 8.09 12.53
C ALA A 297 -29.30 7.03 11.65
N PHE A 298 -28.59 6.37 10.74
CA PHE A 298 -29.21 5.58 9.68
C PHE A 298 -28.99 4.08 9.80
N TYR A 299 -27.87 3.61 10.35
CA TYR A 299 -27.60 2.19 10.52
C TYR A 299 -28.40 1.60 11.68
N PRO A 300 -28.63 0.28 11.70
CA PRO A 300 -29.15 -0.42 12.87
C PRO A 300 -28.33 -0.08 14.13
N THR A 301 -29.01 0.03 15.27
CA THR A 301 -28.42 0.54 16.52
C THR A 301 -27.45 -0.44 17.18
N ASP A 302 -27.59 -1.73 16.89
CA ASP A 302 -26.75 -2.81 17.39
C ASP A 302 -25.50 -3.08 16.53
N VAL A 303 -25.27 -2.28 15.48
CA VAL A 303 -24.08 -2.39 14.61
C VAL A 303 -22.94 -1.56 15.18
N PRO A 304 -21.84 -2.19 15.64
CA PRO A 304 -20.65 -1.49 16.09
C PRO A 304 -19.95 -0.75 14.94
N LEU A 305 -19.27 0.35 15.25
CA LEU A 305 -18.51 1.13 14.27
C LEU A 305 -17.00 1.05 14.51
N PHE A 306 -16.26 0.88 13.41
CA PHE A 306 -14.79 0.87 13.35
C PHE A 306 -14.28 2.04 12.49
N PRO A 307 -14.32 3.29 13.00
CA PRO A 307 -13.83 4.43 12.25
C PRO A 307 -12.30 4.50 12.30
N LEU A 308 -11.65 4.60 11.15
CA LEU A 308 -10.20 4.73 11.04
C LEU A 308 -9.80 6.20 11.03
N ASP A 309 -8.91 6.56 11.95
CA ASP A 309 -8.34 7.90 12.10
C ASP A 309 -7.30 8.21 11.01
N TRP A 310 -7.77 8.36 9.76
CA TRP A 310 -6.88 8.64 8.62
C TRP A 310 -6.26 10.04 8.72
N GLU A 311 -6.96 11.01 9.32
CA GLU A 311 -6.48 12.40 9.42
C GLU A 311 -5.61 12.64 10.66
N ILE A 312 -5.55 11.66 11.58
CA ILE A 312 -4.80 11.74 12.84
C ILE A 312 -5.31 12.89 13.70
N VAL A 313 -6.63 12.87 13.89
CA VAL A 313 -7.40 13.91 14.57
C VAL A 313 -8.09 13.38 15.82
N PHE A 314 -7.70 12.19 16.31
CA PHE A 314 -8.33 11.58 17.48
C PHE A 314 -8.31 12.45 18.76
N ASP A 315 -7.43 13.45 18.83
CA ASP A 315 -7.37 14.42 19.93
C ASP A 315 -8.05 15.77 19.65
N GLU A 316 -8.55 15.98 18.44
CA GLU A 316 -9.24 17.22 18.08
C GLU A 316 -10.64 17.29 18.71
N PRO A 317 -11.09 18.48 19.17
CA PRO A 317 -12.38 18.63 19.83
C PRO A 317 -13.57 18.08 19.02
N ASP A 318 -13.61 18.34 17.71
CA ASP A 318 -14.68 17.90 16.82
C ASP A 318 -14.72 16.37 16.67
N ALA A 319 -13.55 15.73 16.64
CA ALA A 319 -13.43 14.28 16.59
C ALA A 319 -13.89 13.65 17.91
N ILE A 320 -13.47 14.22 19.05
CA ILE A 320 -13.90 13.77 20.39
C ILE A 320 -15.42 13.90 20.51
N GLU A 321 -16.01 15.03 20.14
CA GLU A 321 -17.46 15.22 20.20
C GLU A 321 -18.20 14.21 19.31
N THR A 322 -17.74 14.04 18.07
CA THR A 322 -18.34 13.11 17.10
C THR A 322 -18.32 11.67 17.63
N LEU A 323 -17.17 11.22 18.12
CA LEU A 323 -17.00 9.88 18.67
C LEU A 323 -17.79 9.69 19.96
N ALA A 324 -17.73 10.64 20.90
CA ALA A 324 -18.44 10.56 22.17
C ALA A 324 -19.96 10.48 21.97
N LYS A 325 -20.50 11.28 21.05
CA LYS A 325 -21.94 11.32 20.75
C LYS A 325 -22.43 10.00 20.17
N ALA A 326 -21.72 9.45 19.19
CA ALA A 326 -22.07 8.15 18.61
C ALA A 326 -21.79 6.98 19.58
N GLY A 327 -20.67 7.00 20.30
CA GLY A 327 -20.31 5.99 21.30
C GLY A 327 -21.27 5.93 22.50
N ALA A 328 -22.05 6.98 22.75
CA ALA A 328 -23.14 6.94 23.72
C ALA A 328 -24.35 6.11 23.26
N ASN A 329 -24.52 5.93 21.95
CA ASN A 329 -25.66 5.28 21.33
C ASN A 329 -25.37 3.85 20.86
N ARG A 330 -24.10 3.52 20.59
CA ARG A 330 -23.64 2.25 20.03
C ARG A 330 -22.19 1.94 20.39
N ASP A 331 -21.76 0.71 20.19
CA ASP A 331 -20.37 0.31 20.40
C ASP A 331 -19.44 0.96 19.36
N MET A 332 -18.33 1.51 19.83
CA MET A 332 -17.38 2.28 19.04
C MET A 332 -15.94 1.80 19.28
N TYR A 333 -15.20 1.61 18.18
CA TYR A 333 -13.83 1.08 18.16
C TYR A 333 -12.95 1.92 17.23
N PRO A 334 -12.51 3.12 17.65
CA PRO A 334 -11.62 3.94 16.84
C PRO A 334 -10.33 3.18 16.50
N ILE A 335 -9.95 3.20 15.23
CA ILE A 335 -8.70 2.62 14.75
C ILE A 335 -7.69 3.75 14.56
N ILE A 336 -6.64 3.76 15.38
CA ILE A 336 -5.60 4.79 15.42
C ILE A 336 -4.46 4.38 14.50
N TRP A 337 -3.84 5.36 13.85
CA TRP A 337 -2.73 5.11 12.94
C TRP A 337 -1.37 5.15 13.66
N ALA A 338 -0.58 4.07 13.56
CA ALA A 338 0.79 4.06 14.08
C ALA A 338 1.81 4.66 13.09
N HIS A 339 1.61 4.43 11.78
CA HIS A 339 2.43 4.93 10.67
C HIS A 339 1.52 5.39 9.53
N HIS A 340 1.67 6.60 9.02
CA HIS A 340 0.87 7.09 7.90
C HIS A 340 1.66 6.97 6.59
N ASP A 341 1.02 6.47 5.54
CA ASP A 341 1.61 6.37 4.21
C ASP A 341 1.85 7.74 3.50
N ASP A 342 1.35 8.85 4.04
CA ASP A 342 1.43 10.17 3.42
C ASP A 342 2.66 10.90 3.95
N HIS A 343 3.81 10.51 3.38
CA HIS A 343 5.14 11.05 3.66
C HIS A 343 5.72 10.69 5.03
N ARG A 344 5.20 9.65 5.71
CA ARG A 344 5.65 9.17 7.03
C ARG A 344 5.71 7.66 7.11
N TYR A 345 6.03 7.04 5.99
CA TYR A 345 5.97 5.60 5.82
C TYR A 345 7.16 4.87 6.48
N ILE A 346 8.36 5.45 6.39
CA ILE A 346 9.58 4.96 7.04
C ILE A 346 10.02 5.92 8.14
N GLY A 347 10.64 5.36 9.18
CA GLY A 347 11.16 6.09 10.32
C GLY A 347 10.45 5.67 11.61
N ARG A 348 10.26 6.61 12.54
CA ARG A 348 9.56 6.33 13.80
C ARG A 348 8.04 6.21 13.61
N PRO A 349 7.32 5.54 14.53
CA PRO A 349 5.88 5.71 14.68
C PRO A 349 5.51 7.11 15.07
N TYR A 350 4.23 7.48 14.89
CA TYR A 350 3.65 8.60 15.62
C TYR A 350 3.90 8.44 17.12
N THR A 351 3.87 9.53 17.88
CA THR A 351 4.05 9.42 19.32
C THR A 351 2.79 8.79 19.93
N PRO A 352 2.90 7.70 20.72
CA PRO A 352 1.75 7.19 21.46
C PRO A 352 1.15 8.28 22.34
N TRP A 353 -0.17 8.31 22.43
CA TRP A 353 -0.87 9.21 23.35
C TRP A 353 -0.39 8.97 24.78
N SER A 354 -0.31 10.02 25.60
CA SER A 354 0.06 9.88 27.01
C SER A 354 -1.13 9.51 27.91
N ASN A 355 -2.34 9.61 27.39
CA ASN A 355 -3.60 9.47 28.12
C ASN A 355 -4.65 8.64 27.34
N LEU A 356 -4.21 7.60 26.62
CA LEU A 356 -5.09 6.82 25.73
C LEU A 356 -6.34 6.27 26.45
N SER A 357 -6.20 5.76 27.67
CA SER A 357 -7.34 5.21 28.41
C SER A 357 -8.36 6.28 28.81
N ASP A 358 -7.91 7.50 29.11
CA ASP A 358 -8.83 8.61 29.37
C ASP A 358 -9.58 9.00 28.09
N ARG A 359 -8.88 9.09 26.97
CA ARG A 359 -9.49 9.41 25.67
C ARG A 359 -10.53 8.40 25.23
N LEU A 360 -10.25 7.10 25.41
CA LEU A 360 -11.21 6.05 25.10
C LEU A 360 -12.48 6.15 25.97
N ARG A 361 -12.32 6.48 27.26
CA ARG A 361 -13.46 6.75 28.14
C ARG A 361 -14.24 7.99 27.69
N ASP A 362 -13.55 9.10 27.39
CA ASP A 362 -14.17 10.37 27.03
C ASP A 362 -14.92 10.30 25.68
N THR A 363 -14.52 9.38 24.80
CA THR A 363 -15.20 9.08 23.53
C THR A 363 -16.21 7.94 23.62
N ASN A 364 -16.52 7.43 24.82
CA ASN A 364 -17.39 6.26 25.04
C ASN A 364 -16.98 5.02 24.22
N SER A 365 -15.69 4.86 23.95
CA SER A 365 -15.16 3.75 23.15
C SER A 365 -15.14 2.44 23.96
N LYS A 366 -15.63 1.35 23.36
CA LYS A 366 -15.62 0.01 23.97
C LYS A 366 -14.28 -0.68 23.84
N GLY A 367 -13.53 -0.31 22.82
CA GLY A 367 -12.20 -0.81 22.52
C GLY A 367 -11.50 0.16 21.59
N PHE A 368 -10.40 -0.27 21.00
CA PHE A 368 -9.68 0.48 19.99
C PHE A 368 -8.91 -0.48 19.08
N GLY A 369 -8.40 0.04 17.98
CA GLY A 369 -7.40 -0.68 17.21
C GLY A 369 -6.26 0.18 16.75
N ILE A 370 -5.24 -0.48 16.21
CA ILE A 370 -4.07 0.14 15.62
C ILE A 370 -3.85 -0.43 14.22
N ILE A 371 -3.74 0.45 13.23
CA ILE A 371 -3.35 0.12 11.86
C ILE A 371 -1.87 0.46 11.63
N HIS A 372 -1.18 -0.40 10.87
CA HIS A 372 0.24 -0.26 10.55
C HIS A 372 0.58 -0.79 9.15
N TRP A 373 1.76 -0.43 8.65
CA TRP A 373 2.25 -0.81 7.32
C TRP A 373 3.62 -1.50 7.31
N THR A 374 4.37 -1.41 8.40
CA THR A 374 5.69 -2.02 8.58
C THR A 374 5.68 -2.87 9.85
N THR A 375 6.72 -3.67 10.07
CA THR A 375 6.86 -4.48 11.30
C THR A 375 7.71 -3.75 12.32
N HIS A 376 8.91 -3.30 11.95
CA HIS A 376 9.68 -2.35 12.74
C HIS A 376 9.52 -0.92 12.21
N PRO A 377 9.76 0.09 13.06
CA PRO A 377 10.07 0.05 14.50
C PRO A 377 8.84 0.34 15.39
N LEU A 378 7.83 -0.53 15.39
CA LEU A 378 6.54 -0.28 16.03
C LEU A 378 6.42 -0.75 17.48
N ASP A 379 7.44 -1.44 17.99
CA ASP A 379 7.43 -2.14 19.28
C ASP A 379 7.04 -1.24 20.45
N LEU A 380 7.66 -0.06 20.54
CA LEU A 380 7.40 0.93 21.59
C LEU A 380 5.98 1.50 21.50
N TYR A 381 5.44 1.67 20.29
CA TYR A 381 4.10 2.22 20.09
C TYR A 381 3.01 1.27 20.57
N PHE A 382 3.07 0.01 20.11
CA PHE A 382 2.11 -1.01 20.50
C PHE A 382 2.22 -1.34 21.98
N THR A 383 3.45 -1.44 22.51
CA THR A 383 3.66 -1.72 23.93
C THR A 383 3.14 -0.59 24.81
N SER A 384 3.42 0.68 24.47
CA SER A 384 2.93 1.81 25.26
C SER A 384 1.40 1.88 25.24
N SER A 385 0.78 1.78 24.06
CA SER A 385 -0.68 1.83 23.92
C SER A 385 -1.37 0.67 24.64
N GLY A 386 -0.85 -0.54 24.49
CA GLY A 386 -1.39 -1.75 25.15
C GLY A 386 -1.28 -1.70 26.67
N ARG A 387 -0.26 -1.04 27.23
CA ARG A 387 -0.10 -0.88 28.69
C ARG A 387 -1.05 0.16 29.27
N GLN A 388 -1.35 1.23 28.55
CA GLN A 388 -2.18 2.33 29.07
C GLN A 388 -3.62 1.92 29.39
N VAL A 389 -4.11 0.81 28.83
CA VAL A 389 -5.52 0.38 28.93
C VAL A 389 -5.73 -0.76 29.95
N TRP A 390 -4.90 -0.81 31.00
CA TRP A 390 -5.02 -1.76 32.10
C TRP A 390 -5.05 -1.02 33.43
N GLU A 391 -5.83 -1.51 34.39
CA GLU A 391 -6.05 -0.83 35.68
C GLU A 391 -4.76 -0.40 36.37
N ARG A 392 -3.74 -1.28 36.43
CA ARG A 392 -2.49 -0.98 37.13
C ARG A 392 -1.52 -0.09 36.36
N THR A 393 -1.72 0.05 35.06
CA THR A 393 -0.84 0.81 34.17
C THR A 393 -1.63 1.85 33.40
N MET A 394 -2.77 2.27 33.95
CA MET A 394 -3.68 3.24 33.35
C MET A 394 -2.90 4.50 33.01
N ASN A 395 -2.86 4.84 31.71
CA ASN A 395 -2.11 5.99 31.19
C ASN A 395 -0.63 6.02 31.65
N GLU A 396 0.02 4.85 31.79
CA GLU A 396 1.44 4.76 32.12
C GLU A 396 2.27 5.56 31.10
N PRO A 397 3.16 6.48 31.54
CA PRO A 397 3.92 7.32 30.63
C PRO A 397 4.80 6.53 29.66
N LEU A 398 4.94 7.02 28.43
CA LEU A 398 5.81 6.45 27.39
C LEU A 398 7.25 6.21 27.89
N LYS A 399 7.79 7.14 28.69
CA LYS A 399 9.14 7.01 29.26
C LYS A 399 9.32 5.72 30.06
N THR A 400 8.32 5.28 30.81
CA THR A 400 8.38 4.02 31.56
C THR A 400 8.41 2.79 30.64
N THR A 401 7.74 2.87 29.47
CA THR A 401 7.85 1.82 28.44
C THR A 401 9.25 1.79 27.85
N VAL A 402 9.85 2.95 27.58
CA VAL A 402 11.23 3.07 27.07
C VAL A 402 12.25 2.54 28.08
N GLU A 403 12.13 2.87 29.36
CA GLU A 403 13.00 2.35 30.44
C GLU A 403 13.01 0.82 30.48
N LYS A 404 11.83 0.20 30.36
CA LYS A 404 11.68 -1.27 30.32
C LYS A 404 12.27 -1.86 29.05
N TYR A 405 12.06 -1.22 27.89
CA TYR A 405 12.63 -1.63 26.62
C TYR A 405 14.16 -1.63 26.69
N VAL A 406 14.76 -0.56 27.19
CA VAL A 406 16.21 -0.43 27.34
C VAL A 406 16.76 -1.50 28.28
N ALA A 407 16.16 -1.65 29.47
CA ALA A 407 16.59 -2.67 30.43
C ALA A 407 16.51 -4.09 29.86
N THR A 408 15.48 -4.39 29.05
CA THR A 408 15.28 -5.71 28.45
C THR A 408 16.27 -6.01 27.32
N ASN A 409 16.44 -5.08 26.38
CA ASN A 409 17.22 -5.34 25.17
C ASN A 409 18.72 -5.09 25.33
N PHE A 410 19.12 -4.29 26.33
CA PHE A 410 20.52 -3.96 26.59
C PHE A 410 21.05 -4.58 27.89
N GLY A 411 20.19 -5.21 28.70
CA GLY A 411 20.56 -5.84 29.96
C GLY A 411 21.01 -4.87 31.06
N ILE A 412 20.92 -3.56 30.80
CA ILE A 412 21.30 -2.49 31.73
C ILE A 412 20.25 -1.37 31.70
N GLY A 413 19.97 -0.78 32.86
CA GLY A 413 19.29 0.52 32.92
C GLY A 413 20.32 1.61 32.65
N ASN A 414 20.26 2.24 31.47
CA ASN A 414 21.17 3.31 31.08
C ASN A 414 20.36 4.54 30.69
N ASP A 415 20.50 5.63 31.46
CA ASP A 415 19.71 6.85 31.29
C ASP A 415 19.93 7.52 29.93
N GLU A 416 21.13 7.41 29.36
CA GLU A 416 21.45 7.95 28.05
C GLU A 416 20.76 7.17 26.93
N LEU A 417 20.69 5.83 27.04
CA LEU A 417 19.88 5.01 26.12
C LEU A 417 18.39 5.31 26.27
N VAL A 418 17.90 5.48 27.51
CA VAL A 418 16.50 5.85 27.75
C VAL A 418 16.19 7.20 27.10
N ARG A 419 17.08 8.18 27.26
CA ARG A 419 16.98 9.48 26.60
C ARG A 419 16.98 9.34 25.08
N TYR A 420 17.94 8.60 24.51
CA TYR A 420 18.01 8.35 23.07
C TYR A 420 16.71 7.75 22.52
N TYR A 421 16.20 6.66 23.11
CA TYR A 421 15.01 5.98 22.61
C TYR A 421 13.75 6.83 22.80
N TYR A 422 13.67 7.60 23.88
CA TYR A 422 12.58 8.56 24.09
C TYR A 422 12.61 9.67 23.05
N ASP A 423 13.78 10.26 22.79
CA ASP A 423 13.96 11.31 21.78
C ASP A 423 13.69 10.76 20.37
N TRP A 424 14.15 9.54 20.07
CA TRP A 424 13.93 8.88 18.79
C TRP A 424 12.44 8.59 18.55
N VAL A 425 11.72 8.03 19.54
CA VAL A 425 10.29 7.71 19.39
C VAL A 425 9.38 8.94 19.48
N THR A 426 9.92 10.14 19.71
CA THR A 426 9.13 11.40 19.78
C THR A 426 9.52 12.42 18.72
N THR A 427 10.78 12.40 18.29
CA THR A 427 11.37 13.40 17.39
C THR A 427 12.25 12.81 16.28
N GLY A 428 12.38 11.49 16.22
CA GLY A 428 13.02 10.78 15.11
C GLY A 428 12.35 11.07 13.77
N PRO A 429 13.06 10.79 12.66
CA PRO A 429 12.59 11.13 11.32
C PRO A 429 11.35 10.31 10.94
N MET A 430 10.52 10.92 10.10
CA MET A 430 9.44 10.24 9.36
C MET A 430 9.47 10.77 7.92
N PHE A 431 9.51 9.87 6.94
CA PHE A 431 9.59 10.23 5.53
C PHE A 431 9.06 9.08 4.66
N GLY A 432 9.06 9.27 3.33
CA GLY A 432 8.71 8.21 2.38
C GLY A 432 7.20 7.97 2.22
N ARG A 433 6.83 7.35 1.11
CA ARG A 433 5.46 6.98 0.72
C ARG A 433 5.46 5.69 -0.09
N GLU A 434 4.42 4.89 0.08
CA GLU A 434 4.19 3.62 -0.60
C GLU A 434 3.07 3.72 -1.66
N THR A 435 1.98 4.46 -1.43
CA THR A 435 0.85 4.53 -2.40
C THR A 435 1.10 5.35 -3.67
N SER A 436 2.33 5.43 -4.12
CA SER A 436 2.74 6.26 -5.26
C SER A 436 3.85 5.57 -6.08
N ASN A 437 4.09 6.05 -7.30
CA ASN A 437 5.22 5.56 -8.12
C ASN A 437 6.58 6.08 -7.64
N HIS A 438 6.58 7.02 -6.69
CA HIS A 438 7.75 7.66 -6.10
C HIS A 438 7.79 7.38 -4.61
N PHE A 439 8.98 7.12 -4.09
CA PHE A 439 9.21 6.98 -2.66
C PHE A 439 9.14 8.34 -1.97
N VAL A 440 9.58 9.40 -2.66
CA VAL A 440 9.47 10.81 -2.25
C VAL A 440 8.90 11.60 -3.42
N ASP A 441 7.89 12.45 -3.18
CA ASP A 441 7.31 13.28 -4.23
C ASP A 441 8.37 14.17 -4.93
N LEU A 442 8.37 14.16 -6.28
CA LEU A 442 9.36 14.82 -7.15
C LEU A 442 9.38 16.36 -7.13
N GLY A 443 8.66 17.00 -6.19
CA GLY A 443 8.65 18.46 -5.98
C GLY A 443 9.05 18.88 -4.56
N GLY A 444 9.58 17.94 -3.77
CA GLY A 444 9.75 18.09 -2.32
C GLY A 444 8.51 17.59 -1.56
N GLN A 445 8.59 17.57 -0.23
CA GLN A 445 7.42 17.30 0.59
C GLN A 445 6.37 18.38 0.31
N ARG A 446 5.14 17.97 -0.04
CA ARG A 446 4.04 18.91 -0.21
C ARG A 446 3.85 19.66 1.11
N HIS A 447 4.03 20.98 1.08
CA HIS A 447 3.74 21.83 2.23
C HIS A 447 2.28 21.60 2.68
N GLY A 448 2.07 21.37 3.98
CA GLY A 448 0.76 21.03 4.56
C GLY A 448 0.77 19.80 5.46
N HIS A 449 1.88 19.06 5.52
CA HIS A 449 2.02 17.89 6.39
C HIS A 449 2.91 18.15 7.63
N ASP A 450 3.27 19.37 8.01
CA ASP A 450 4.07 19.65 9.23
C ASP A 450 5.35 18.80 9.39
N LEU A 451 5.98 18.42 8.27
CA LEU A 451 7.23 17.68 8.28
C LEU A 451 8.42 18.64 8.37
N GLU A 452 9.42 18.26 9.15
CA GLU A 452 10.63 19.08 9.31
C GLU A 452 11.46 19.11 8.02
N PRO A 453 12.16 20.21 7.72
CA PRO A 453 13.10 20.25 6.61
C PRO A 453 14.18 19.16 6.72
N TRP A 454 14.63 18.63 5.59
CA TRP A 454 15.66 17.59 5.52
C TRP A 454 16.97 17.97 6.21
N GLU A 455 17.34 19.24 6.12
CA GLU A 455 18.50 19.82 6.79
C GLU A 455 18.40 19.64 8.32
N VAL A 456 17.21 19.89 8.88
CA VAL A 456 16.92 19.74 10.31
C VAL A 456 16.90 18.27 10.71
N MET A 457 16.26 17.40 9.91
CA MET A 457 16.22 15.96 10.19
C MET A 457 17.61 15.32 10.17
N ALA A 458 18.45 15.69 9.20
CA ALA A 458 19.84 15.21 9.13
C ALA A 458 20.64 15.64 10.38
N GLU A 459 20.49 16.91 10.79
CA GLU A 459 21.21 17.44 11.96
C GLU A 459 20.78 16.76 13.27
N LYS A 460 19.47 16.59 13.49
CA LYS A 460 18.97 15.83 14.65
C LYS A 460 19.48 14.38 14.66
N SER A 461 19.60 13.77 13.49
CA SER A 461 20.16 12.41 13.37
C SER A 461 21.64 12.36 13.72
N ARG A 462 22.44 13.37 13.35
CA ARG A 462 23.85 13.50 13.79
C ARG A 462 23.96 13.68 15.31
N GLN A 463 23.09 14.47 15.91
CA GLN A 463 23.06 14.68 17.36
C GLN A 463 22.74 13.37 18.10
N ARG A 464 21.74 12.62 17.63
CA ARG A 464 21.40 11.30 18.17
C ARG A 464 22.52 10.26 17.97
N LEU A 465 23.18 10.26 16.80
CA LEU A 465 24.35 9.40 16.56
C LEU A 465 25.49 9.70 17.55
N ALA A 466 25.78 10.98 17.81
CA ALA A 466 26.77 11.39 18.80
C ALA A 466 26.42 10.90 20.21
N MET A 467 25.13 10.97 20.60
CA MET A 467 24.67 10.40 21.87
C MET A 467 24.96 8.89 21.97
N LEU A 468 24.77 8.14 20.88
CA LEU A 468 25.05 6.69 20.85
C LEU A 468 26.54 6.35 20.93
N ASP A 469 27.43 7.23 20.47
CA ASP A 469 28.89 7.04 20.52
C ASP A 469 29.48 7.18 21.92
N GLU A 470 28.81 7.94 22.78
CA GLU A 470 29.26 8.19 24.15
C GLU A 470 28.89 7.08 25.13
N ILE A 471 28.08 6.09 24.72
CA ILE A 471 27.57 5.04 25.62
C ILE A 471 28.66 3.98 25.89
N PRO A 472 29.23 3.91 27.11
CA PRO A 472 30.31 2.98 27.41
C PRO A 472 29.80 1.54 27.58
N GLY A 473 30.66 0.57 27.31
CA GLY A 473 30.43 -0.83 27.69
C GLY A 473 29.49 -1.65 26.80
N LEU A 474 28.86 -1.05 25.79
CA LEU A 474 27.88 -1.72 24.91
C LEU A 474 28.35 -1.90 23.46
N ARG A 475 29.66 -1.76 23.18
CA ARG A 475 30.21 -1.81 21.81
C ARG A 475 29.91 -3.10 21.06
N GLY A 476 29.66 -4.21 21.75
CA GLY A 476 29.30 -5.50 21.14
C GLY A 476 27.80 -5.82 21.14
N ASN A 477 26.92 -4.86 21.48
CA ASN A 477 25.48 -5.07 21.45
C ASN A 477 24.92 -4.78 20.05
N ASP A 478 24.28 -5.79 19.45
CA ASP A 478 23.75 -5.74 18.09
C ASP A 478 22.68 -4.64 17.91
N TYR A 479 21.79 -4.44 18.89
CA TYR A 479 20.79 -3.37 18.83
C TYR A 479 21.43 -1.98 18.87
N LEU A 480 22.53 -1.78 19.61
CA LEU A 480 23.25 -0.50 19.59
C LEU A 480 23.87 -0.25 18.21
N GLN A 481 24.48 -1.27 17.62
CA GLN A 481 25.10 -1.16 16.29
C GLN A 481 24.04 -0.91 15.21
N TYR A 482 22.91 -1.60 15.28
CA TYR A 482 21.76 -1.34 14.43
C TYR A 482 21.30 0.12 14.51
N GLN A 483 21.12 0.66 15.73
CA GLN A 483 20.66 2.05 15.86
C GLN A 483 21.66 3.07 15.30
N LYS A 484 22.96 2.87 15.53
CA LYS A 484 23.99 3.71 14.92
C LYS A 484 23.92 3.67 13.40
N ALA A 485 23.84 2.46 12.84
CA ALA A 485 23.75 2.27 11.40
C ALA A 485 22.47 2.88 10.80
N MET A 486 21.35 2.85 11.54
CA MET A 486 20.11 3.50 11.13
C MET A 486 20.22 5.03 11.15
N GLU A 487 20.83 5.64 12.16
CA GLU A 487 21.08 7.08 12.16
C GLU A 487 22.01 7.49 10.99
N GLU A 488 23.05 6.70 10.70
CA GLU A 488 23.90 6.91 9.52
C GLU A 488 23.13 6.79 8.21
N PHE A 489 22.21 5.83 8.11
CA PHE A 489 21.30 5.70 6.97
C PHE A 489 20.43 6.94 6.81
N TYR A 490 19.79 7.43 7.89
CA TYR A 490 18.94 8.62 7.84
C TYR A 490 19.72 9.86 7.39
N ILE A 491 20.91 10.09 7.96
CA ILE A 491 21.80 11.18 7.54
C ILE A 491 22.09 11.08 6.04
N SER A 492 22.51 9.90 5.59
CA SER A 492 22.84 9.66 4.18
C SER A 492 21.63 9.86 3.25
N PHE A 493 20.44 9.44 3.68
CA PHE A 493 19.20 9.62 2.92
C PHE A 493 18.88 11.09 2.71
N PHE A 494 18.86 11.88 3.80
CA PHE A 494 18.53 13.30 3.71
C PHE A 494 19.56 14.09 2.92
N GLU A 495 20.85 13.79 3.06
CA GLU A 495 21.91 14.41 2.25
C GLU A 495 21.72 14.16 0.76
N ASN A 496 21.42 12.91 0.38
CA ASN A 496 21.11 12.57 -1.01
C ASN A 496 19.83 13.26 -1.52
N GLN A 497 18.81 13.35 -0.68
CA GLN A 497 17.53 13.93 -1.08
C GLN A 497 17.61 15.44 -1.27
N MET A 498 18.41 16.15 -0.46
CA MET A 498 18.66 17.58 -0.62
C MET A 498 19.37 17.87 -1.94
N LEU A 499 20.46 17.14 -2.24
CA LEU A 499 21.18 17.27 -3.50
C LEU A 499 20.30 16.94 -4.71
N PHE A 500 19.46 15.90 -4.61
CA PHE A 500 18.51 15.56 -5.67
C PHE A 500 17.47 16.66 -5.91
N ARG A 501 16.84 17.17 -4.84
CA ARG A 501 15.86 18.27 -4.92
C ARG A 501 16.46 19.47 -5.63
N ASP A 502 17.67 19.86 -5.24
CA ASP A 502 18.33 21.05 -5.77
C ASP A 502 18.73 20.82 -7.24
N ALA A 503 19.27 19.64 -7.58
CA ALA A 503 19.55 19.26 -8.96
C ALA A 503 18.28 19.21 -9.84
N PHE A 504 17.18 18.69 -9.31
CA PHE A 504 15.89 18.62 -10.01
C PHE A 504 15.35 20.01 -10.32
N ASN A 505 15.41 20.93 -9.35
CA ASN A 505 14.97 22.31 -9.52
C ASN A 505 15.84 23.06 -10.54
N LEU A 506 17.17 22.92 -10.46
CA LEU A 506 18.10 23.50 -11.44
C LEU A 506 17.86 22.96 -12.85
N ALA A 507 17.60 21.64 -12.97
CA ALA A 507 17.24 21.03 -14.26
C ALA A 507 15.94 21.62 -14.83
N GLY A 508 14.92 21.83 -13.98
CA GLY A 508 13.67 22.51 -14.35
C GLY A 508 13.89 23.96 -14.82
N ASN A 509 14.86 24.65 -14.23
CA ASN A 509 15.27 26.01 -14.60
C ASN A 509 16.31 26.07 -15.73
N GLN A 510 16.56 24.96 -16.42
CA GLN A 510 17.53 24.84 -17.52
C GLN A 510 18.99 25.12 -17.12
N GLN A 511 19.33 25.11 -15.82
CA GLN A 511 20.70 25.24 -15.29
C GLN A 511 21.39 23.87 -15.23
N ARG A 512 21.65 23.30 -16.41
CA ARG A 512 22.02 21.88 -16.57
C ARG A 512 23.37 21.51 -15.98
N ASP A 513 24.40 22.33 -16.15
CA ASP A 513 25.75 21.99 -15.68
C ASP A 513 25.83 22.03 -14.15
N GLU A 514 25.15 22.99 -13.52
CA GLU A 514 24.98 23.05 -12.07
C GLU A 514 24.18 21.84 -11.55
N ALA A 515 23.09 21.48 -12.23
CA ALA A 515 22.31 20.28 -11.89
C ALA A 515 23.14 18.99 -11.98
N ARG A 516 23.96 18.84 -13.03
CA ARG A 516 24.88 17.70 -13.21
C ARG A 516 25.92 17.63 -12.08
N ALA A 517 26.49 18.78 -11.71
CA ALA A 517 27.47 18.86 -10.64
C ALA A 517 26.87 18.41 -9.30
N LEU A 518 25.66 18.87 -8.96
CA LEU A 518 24.97 18.43 -7.74
C LEU A 518 24.57 16.96 -7.77
N LEU A 519 24.00 16.47 -8.88
CA LEU A 519 23.59 15.07 -9.00
C LEU A 519 24.79 14.11 -8.90
N SER A 520 25.95 14.50 -9.44
CA SER A 520 27.19 13.73 -9.32
C SER A 520 27.68 13.58 -7.88
N GLY A 521 27.26 14.47 -6.98
CA GLY A 521 27.54 14.39 -5.54
C GLY A 521 26.64 13.40 -4.79
N THR A 522 25.61 12.84 -5.44
CA THR A 522 24.71 11.86 -4.82
C THR A 522 25.27 10.44 -4.89
N ASN A 523 24.84 9.59 -3.97
CA ASN A 523 25.09 8.15 -3.96
C ASN A 523 23.91 7.38 -3.32
N PRO A 524 22.73 7.35 -3.97
CA PRO A 524 21.55 6.65 -3.45
C PRO A 524 21.77 5.14 -3.27
N ARG A 525 22.60 4.53 -4.14
CA ARG A 525 22.97 3.10 -4.02
C ARG A 525 23.64 2.81 -2.68
N LYS A 526 24.65 3.60 -2.30
CA LYS A 526 25.31 3.45 -1.00
C LYS A 526 24.34 3.66 0.17
N THR A 527 23.39 4.57 0.05
CA THR A 527 22.35 4.77 1.08
C THR A 527 21.46 3.54 1.25
N ILE A 528 21.00 2.93 0.16
CA ILE A 528 20.22 1.68 0.21
C ILE A 528 21.05 0.55 0.84
N GLN A 529 22.34 0.45 0.49
CA GLN A 529 23.22 -0.54 1.09
C GLN A 529 23.38 -0.32 2.61
N ARG A 530 23.48 0.94 3.08
CA ARG A 530 23.52 1.25 4.52
C ARG A 530 22.30 0.76 5.26
N TYR A 531 21.10 0.95 4.70
CA TYR A 531 19.87 0.40 5.28
C TYR A 531 19.93 -1.13 5.39
N THR A 532 20.40 -1.77 4.32
CA THR A 532 20.55 -3.23 4.25
C THR A 532 21.54 -3.73 5.31
N ASP A 533 22.71 -3.09 5.41
CA ASP A 533 23.75 -3.47 6.35
C ASP A 533 23.35 -3.22 7.81
N ALA A 534 22.56 -2.18 8.10
CA ALA A 534 22.00 -1.97 9.42
C ALA A 534 21.16 -3.19 9.86
N HIS A 535 20.23 -3.62 9.02
CA HIS A 535 19.30 -4.71 9.34
C HIS A 535 19.95 -6.09 9.36
N LYS A 536 21.05 -6.34 8.63
CA LYS A 536 21.84 -7.58 8.76
C LYS A 536 22.27 -7.86 10.21
N THR A 537 22.38 -6.82 11.03
CA THR A 537 22.83 -6.91 12.42
C THR A 537 21.77 -7.54 13.34
N ILE A 538 20.48 -7.26 13.12
CA ILE A 538 19.36 -7.75 13.95
C ILE A 538 18.45 -8.74 13.21
N GLY A 539 18.69 -8.95 11.92
CA GLY A 539 17.83 -9.71 11.02
C GLY A 539 16.82 -8.83 10.28
N PHE A 540 16.21 -9.41 9.26
CA PHE A 540 15.16 -8.77 8.48
C PHE A 540 13.81 -9.41 8.80
N THR A 541 12.77 -8.60 8.93
CA THR A 541 11.41 -9.08 8.67
C THR A 541 11.09 -8.86 7.19
N ARG A 542 9.94 -9.40 6.76
CA ARG A 542 9.40 -9.16 5.42
C ARG A 542 9.18 -7.66 5.16
N GLY A 543 8.89 -6.90 6.21
CA GLY A 543 8.73 -5.45 6.14
C GLY A 543 9.97 -4.72 5.63
N GLU A 544 11.12 -5.02 6.22
CA GLU A 544 12.39 -4.38 5.87
C GLU A 544 12.92 -4.86 4.51
N GLN A 545 12.67 -6.13 4.14
CA GLN A 545 12.93 -6.63 2.78
C GLN A 545 12.14 -5.83 1.73
N ALA A 546 10.85 -5.59 1.97
CA ALA A 546 10.03 -4.78 1.06
C ALA A 546 10.50 -3.32 0.96
N LEU A 547 11.06 -2.75 2.03
CA LEU A 547 11.61 -1.39 2.00
C LEU A 547 12.87 -1.30 1.12
N VAL A 548 13.71 -2.34 1.08
CA VAL A 548 14.84 -2.41 0.12
C VAL A 548 14.31 -2.42 -1.32
N PHE A 549 13.29 -3.24 -1.59
CA PHE A 549 12.62 -3.26 -2.89
C PHE A 549 12.01 -1.89 -3.27
N SER A 550 11.31 -1.27 -2.33
CA SER A 550 10.66 0.04 -2.46
C SER A 550 11.67 1.14 -2.82
N MET A 551 12.78 1.24 -2.09
CA MET A 551 13.80 2.24 -2.36
C MET A 551 14.48 2.03 -3.72
N ASN A 552 14.71 0.78 -4.14
CA ASN A 552 15.27 0.52 -5.47
C ASN A 552 14.30 0.92 -6.59
N THR A 553 13.03 0.52 -6.49
CA THR A 553 12.06 0.69 -7.59
C THR A 553 11.33 2.02 -7.61
N ARG A 554 11.43 2.84 -6.55
CA ARG A 554 10.75 4.15 -6.47
C ARG A 554 11.60 5.30 -5.96
N TRP A 555 12.80 5.06 -5.42
CA TRP A 555 13.72 6.13 -5.02
C TRP A 555 14.92 6.19 -5.96
N LEU A 556 15.68 5.09 -6.10
CA LEU A 556 16.86 5.02 -6.96
C LEU A 556 16.55 5.34 -8.43
N VAL A 557 15.42 4.84 -8.95
CA VAL A 557 15.00 5.13 -10.34
C VAL A 557 14.70 6.60 -10.60
N ASP A 558 14.34 7.39 -9.58
CA ASP A 558 14.14 8.84 -9.74
C ASP A 558 15.49 9.54 -10.01
N TYR A 559 16.57 9.10 -9.34
CA TYR A 559 17.94 9.57 -9.61
C TYR A 559 18.40 9.18 -11.01
N MET A 560 18.15 7.93 -11.41
CA MET A 560 18.47 7.46 -12.77
C MET A 560 17.71 8.26 -13.83
N ASN A 561 16.42 8.50 -13.62
CA ASN A 561 15.59 9.29 -14.51
C ASN A 561 16.07 10.75 -14.62
N LEU A 562 16.48 11.38 -13.50
CA LEU A 562 17.08 12.71 -13.55
C LEU A 562 18.44 12.70 -14.27
N GLY A 563 19.25 11.67 -14.06
CA GLY A 563 20.51 11.45 -14.78
C GLY A 563 20.28 11.35 -16.30
N GLN A 564 19.26 10.60 -16.74
CA GLN A 564 18.86 10.49 -18.14
C GLN A 564 18.43 11.85 -18.73
N ARG A 565 17.63 12.64 -17.98
CA ARG A 565 17.23 14.00 -18.38
C ARG A 565 18.40 14.97 -18.51
N LEU A 566 19.50 14.72 -17.80
CA LEU A 566 20.72 15.50 -17.84
C LEU A 566 21.79 14.93 -18.79
N GLY A 567 21.51 13.80 -19.45
CA GLY A 567 22.46 13.12 -20.33
C GLY A 567 23.67 12.50 -19.60
N MET A 568 23.51 12.19 -18.31
CA MET A 568 24.54 11.54 -17.48
C MET A 568 24.41 10.02 -17.47
N GLU A 569 23.21 9.52 -17.78
CA GLU A 569 22.88 8.09 -17.78
C GLU A 569 22.25 7.73 -19.12
N PRO A 570 22.57 6.56 -19.69
CA PRO A 570 21.89 6.09 -20.88
C PRO A 570 20.43 5.70 -20.57
N ILE A 571 19.59 5.85 -21.58
CA ILE A 571 18.20 5.40 -21.54
C ILE A 571 18.16 3.97 -22.09
N ARG A 572 17.42 3.09 -21.43
CA ARG A 572 17.32 1.67 -21.76
C ARG A 572 15.87 1.21 -21.70
N LEU A 573 15.35 0.76 -22.84
CA LEU A 573 13.99 0.26 -23.00
C LEU A 573 14.07 -1.19 -23.47
N LEU A 574 13.31 -2.08 -22.84
CA LEU A 574 13.27 -3.50 -23.14
C LEU A 574 11.84 -3.87 -23.54
N PHE A 575 11.66 -4.64 -24.61
CA PHE A 575 10.34 -5.15 -24.99
C PHE A 575 10.16 -6.54 -24.41
N SER A 576 9.58 -6.60 -23.20
CA SER A 576 9.39 -7.84 -22.45
C SER A 576 8.06 -7.83 -21.69
N PRO A 577 7.44 -8.99 -21.43
CA PRO A 577 6.14 -9.08 -20.78
C PRO A 577 6.04 -8.25 -19.50
N THR A 578 4.95 -7.49 -19.38
CA THR A 578 4.54 -6.78 -18.17
C THR A 578 3.23 -7.38 -17.65
N ASN A 579 3.02 -7.39 -16.34
CA ASN A 579 1.80 -7.97 -15.73
C ASN A 579 0.96 -6.85 -15.11
N HIS A 580 -0.17 -6.52 -15.71
CA HIS A 580 -1.11 -5.54 -15.16
C HIS A 580 -2.37 -6.24 -14.66
N ASP A 581 -2.67 -6.06 -13.37
CA ASP A 581 -3.92 -6.54 -12.79
C ASP A 581 -5.05 -5.55 -13.11
N PRO A 582 -6.07 -5.94 -13.91
CA PRO A 582 -7.17 -5.05 -14.28
C PRO A 582 -8.05 -4.66 -13.08
N LEU A 583 -7.93 -5.36 -11.96
CA LEU A 583 -8.64 -5.08 -10.71
C LEU A 583 -7.75 -4.37 -9.67
N ALA A 584 -6.49 -4.04 -10.01
CA ALA A 584 -5.63 -3.27 -9.10
C ALA A 584 -6.12 -1.83 -8.94
N GLN A 585 -5.95 -1.29 -7.74
CA GLN A 585 -6.32 0.06 -7.39
C GLN A 585 -5.07 0.93 -7.39
N SER A 586 -5.11 2.04 -8.13
CA SER A 586 -3.93 2.90 -8.32
C SER A 586 -2.69 2.09 -8.72
N PRO A 587 -2.75 1.32 -9.84
CA PRO A 587 -1.70 0.39 -10.20
C PRO A 587 -0.33 1.07 -10.36
N GLY A 588 0.73 0.38 -9.92
CA GLY A 588 2.10 0.78 -10.22
C GLY A 588 2.35 0.91 -11.72
N ARG A 589 3.03 1.98 -12.13
CA ARG A 589 3.16 2.33 -13.56
C ARG A 589 4.36 1.72 -14.27
N ASN A 590 5.35 1.23 -13.52
CA ASN A 590 6.62 0.82 -14.11
C ASN A 590 6.94 -0.65 -13.85
N THR A 591 7.52 -1.26 -14.86
CA THR A 591 8.15 -2.58 -14.83
C THR A 591 9.63 -2.38 -15.14
N TYR A 592 10.48 -2.94 -14.30
CA TYR A 592 11.93 -2.86 -14.47
C TYR A 592 12.52 -4.22 -14.78
N TRP A 593 13.56 -4.20 -15.60
CA TRP A 593 14.43 -5.34 -15.83
C TRP A 593 15.85 -4.94 -15.48
N VAL A 594 16.50 -5.71 -14.61
CA VAL A 594 17.91 -5.52 -14.27
C VAL A 594 18.71 -6.66 -14.87
N ASP A 595 19.71 -6.34 -15.69
CA ASP A 595 20.60 -7.34 -16.31
C ASP A 595 21.73 -7.77 -15.37
N GLU A 596 22.64 -8.63 -15.85
CA GLU A 596 23.74 -9.19 -15.04
C GLU A 596 24.81 -8.15 -14.72
N GLU A 597 24.91 -7.09 -15.53
CA GLU A 597 25.78 -5.94 -15.33
C GLU A 597 25.11 -4.82 -14.51
N GLU A 598 23.98 -5.12 -13.85
CA GLU A 598 23.20 -4.19 -13.03
C GLU A 598 22.67 -2.96 -13.78
N ASN A 599 22.53 -3.03 -15.11
CA ASN A 599 21.86 -1.98 -15.86
C ASN A 599 20.36 -2.10 -15.71
N TRP A 600 19.72 -0.96 -15.48
CA TRP A 600 18.27 -0.85 -15.35
C TRP A 600 17.63 -0.55 -16.70
N TRP A 601 16.68 -1.38 -17.07
CA TRP A 601 15.84 -1.24 -18.26
C TRP A 601 14.40 -0.99 -17.83
N ARG A 602 13.69 -0.11 -18.54
CA ARG A 602 12.22 -0.04 -18.44
C ARG A 602 11.62 -1.06 -19.40
N SER A 603 10.81 -1.97 -18.90
CA SER A 603 10.08 -2.91 -19.76
C SER A 603 8.80 -2.28 -20.31
N LEU A 604 8.54 -2.53 -21.59
CA LEU A 604 7.35 -2.09 -22.32
C LEU A 604 6.72 -3.30 -23.02
N TRP A 605 5.41 -3.48 -22.87
CA TRP A 605 4.63 -4.55 -23.52
C TRP A 605 3.28 -4.01 -24.01
N GLU A 606 2.29 -4.89 -24.17
CA GLU A 606 0.93 -4.59 -24.64
C GLU A 606 0.20 -3.50 -23.86
N HIS A 607 0.46 -3.37 -22.55
CA HIS A 607 -0.18 -2.35 -21.73
C HIS A 607 0.49 -0.98 -21.82
N GLU A 608 1.77 -0.94 -22.21
CA GLU A 608 2.53 0.30 -22.38
C GLU A 608 2.57 0.78 -23.82
N LEU A 609 2.26 -0.09 -24.79
CA LEU A 609 2.35 0.16 -26.22
C LEU A 609 1.05 -0.26 -26.92
N ASP A 610 0.30 0.73 -27.41
CA ASP A 610 -0.93 0.47 -28.16
C ASP A 610 -0.64 -0.14 -29.53
N HIS A 611 -1.55 -1.01 -30.00
CA HIS A 611 -1.56 -1.56 -31.37
C HIS A 611 -0.28 -2.29 -31.80
N CYS A 612 0.47 -2.85 -30.84
CA CYS A 612 1.68 -3.62 -31.09
C CYS A 612 1.43 -5.13 -31.07
N CYS A 613 2.24 -5.90 -31.81
CA CYS A 613 2.26 -7.36 -31.78
C CYS A 613 3.52 -7.84 -31.06
N PHE A 614 3.42 -8.90 -30.27
CA PHE A 614 4.56 -9.43 -29.54
C PHE A 614 4.72 -10.93 -29.78
N SER A 615 5.96 -11.41 -29.66
CA SER A 615 6.30 -12.83 -29.73
C SER A 615 6.78 -13.32 -28.36
N GLU A 616 6.00 -14.21 -27.76
CA GLU A 616 6.39 -14.94 -26.54
C GLU A 616 7.34 -16.10 -26.84
N ASP A 617 7.32 -16.63 -28.08
CA ASP A 617 8.13 -17.77 -28.50
C ASP A 617 9.60 -17.40 -28.75
N SER A 618 9.94 -16.12 -28.78
CA SER A 618 11.33 -15.68 -28.81
C SER A 618 11.95 -15.75 -27.41
N ASP A 619 13.18 -16.21 -27.29
CA ASP A 619 13.97 -16.15 -26.06
C ASP A 619 15.15 -15.16 -26.24
N PRO A 620 15.10 -13.95 -25.65
CA PRO A 620 14.02 -13.43 -24.81
C PRO A 620 12.79 -12.96 -25.64
N PRO A 621 11.61 -12.78 -25.02
CA PRO A 621 10.43 -12.21 -25.66
C PRO A 621 10.74 -10.88 -26.37
N SER A 622 9.92 -10.53 -27.37
CA SER A 622 10.21 -9.38 -28.23
C SER A 622 8.97 -8.75 -28.83
N LEU A 623 9.12 -7.48 -29.24
CA LEU A 623 8.15 -6.78 -30.07
C LEU A 623 8.28 -7.25 -31.53
N THR A 624 7.20 -7.73 -32.11
CA THR A 624 7.14 -8.12 -33.52
C THR A 624 6.73 -6.93 -34.39
N VAL A 625 7.63 -6.47 -35.25
CA VAL A 625 7.35 -5.41 -36.23
C VAL A 625 7.07 -6.07 -37.58
N MET A 626 5.85 -5.90 -38.11
CA MET A 626 5.43 -6.50 -39.38
C MET A 626 5.70 -5.58 -40.58
N ASP A 627 5.18 -4.35 -40.53
CA ASP A 627 5.36 -3.34 -41.58
C ASP A 627 6.08 -2.11 -41.04
N ARG A 628 5.50 -1.52 -39.98
CA ARG A 628 5.94 -0.25 -39.39
C ARG A 628 5.64 -0.22 -37.90
N PHE A 629 6.58 0.30 -37.13
CA PHE A 629 6.45 0.55 -35.70
C PHE A 629 6.91 1.97 -35.39
N GLU A 630 6.18 2.66 -34.51
CA GLU A 630 6.44 4.03 -34.10
C GLU A 630 6.37 4.13 -32.58
N MET A 631 7.32 4.82 -31.96
CA MET A 631 7.27 5.12 -30.53
C MET A 631 8.01 6.41 -30.21
N ASN A 632 7.51 7.15 -29.22
CA ASN A 632 8.27 8.25 -28.63
C ASN A 632 9.48 7.72 -27.87
N LEU A 633 10.66 8.30 -28.12
CA LEU A 633 11.82 8.05 -27.30
C LEU A 633 11.80 8.98 -26.09
N THR A 634 11.69 8.39 -24.91
CA THR A 634 11.60 9.10 -23.64
C THR A 634 12.52 8.48 -22.60
N THR A 635 12.78 9.19 -21.51
CA THR A 635 13.43 8.62 -20.33
C THR A 635 12.59 7.48 -19.72
N MET A 636 13.15 6.78 -18.72
CA MET A 636 12.47 5.66 -18.08
C MET A 636 11.18 6.05 -17.33
N HIS A 637 10.93 7.35 -17.07
CA HIS A 637 9.64 7.84 -16.55
C HIS A 637 8.85 8.67 -17.57
N GLY A 638 9.16 8.57 -18.86
CA GLY A 638 8.36 9.20 -19.91
C GLY A 638 8.66 10.69 -20.15
N HIS A 639 9.80 11.21 -19.71
CA HIS A 639 10.18 12.59 -20.00
C HIS A 639 10.82 12.70 -21.39
N PRO A 640 10.63 13.83 -22.11
CA PRO A 640 11.35 14.09 -23.36
C PRO A 640 12.87 14.02 -23.18
N LEU A 641 13.58 13.76 -24.27
CA LEU A 641 15.04 13.72 -24.30
C LEU A 641 15.65 15.11 -24.07
N LEU A 642 16.94 15.14 -23.78
CA LEU A 642 17.72 16.36 -23.77
C LEU A 642 18.02 16.79 -25.21
N ALA A 643 17.96 18.09 -25.53
CA ALA A 643 18.47 18.55 -26.82
C ALA A 643 19.99 18.31 -26.92
N GLY A 644 20.43 17.68 -28.01
CA GLY A 644 21.83 17.33 -28.26
C GLY A 644 21.98 16.09 -29.15
N SER A 645 23.16 15.49 -29.15
CA SER A 645 23.46 14.31 -29.98
C SER A 645 23.23 13.03 -29.18
N TYR A 646 22.81 11.98 -29.85
CA TYR A 646 22.60 10.66 -29.27
C TYR A 646 23.16 9.58 -30.15
N GLN A 647 23.72 8.55 -29.52
CA GLN A 647 23.90 7.23 -30.12
C GLN A 647 22.70 6.36 -29.76
N LEU A 648 21.93 5.98 -30.78
CA LEU A 648 20.85 5.00 -30.71
C LEU A 648 21.43 3.62 -31.00
N ASN A 649 21.19 2.65 -30.11
CA ASN A 649 21.49 1.24 -30.34
C ASN A 649 20.19 0.43 -30.28
N LEU A 650 20.01 -0.47 -31.23
CA LEU A 650 18.90 -1.42 -31.29
C LEU A 650 19.43 -2.84 -31.11
N ASN A 651 18.75 -3.63 -30.31
CA ASN A 651 18.91 -5.08 -30.24
C ASN A 651 17.70 -5.73 -30.91
N TYR A 652 17.92 -6.44 -32.01
CA TYR A 652 16.85 -6.98 -32.85
C TYR A 652 17.27 -8.28 -33.53
N ARG A 653 16.32 -8.99 -34.12
CA ARG A 653 16.53 -10.12 -35.03
C ARG A 653 15.63 -9.92 -36.25
N ALA A 654 16.24 -9.77 -37.42
CA ALA A 654 15.52 -9.49 -38.67
C ALA A 654 15.87 -10.48 -39.79
N GLU A 655 14.85 -10.89 -40.56
CA GLU A 655 14.99 -11.74 -41.76
C GLU A 655 15.12 -10.94 -43.06
N ALA A 656 15.02 -9.62 -42.97
CA ALA A 656 15.15 -8.66 -44.05
C ALA A 656 15.89 -7.41 -43.56
N PRO A 657 16.43 -6.58 -44.48
CA PRO A 657 16.95 -5.26 -44.12
C PRO A 657 15.91 -4.45 -43.33
N LEU A 658 16.43 -3.59 -42.45
CA LEU A 658 15.62 -2.75 -41.60
C LEU A 658 15.88 -1.29 -41.88
N SER A 659 14.84 -0.52 -42.21
CA SER A 659 14.94 0.94 -42.27
C SER A 659 14.54 1.54 -40.93
N VAL A 660 15.46 2.27 -40.32
CA VAL A 660 15.27 2.96 -39.05
C VAL A 660 15.39 4.44 -39.29
N SER A 661 14.43 5.21 -38.80
CA SER A 661 14.47 6.66 -38.84
C SER A 661 14.07 7.27 -37.51
N VAL A 662 14.65 8.42 -37.20
CA VAL A 662 14.29 9.23 -36.04
C VAL A 662 13.66 10.52 -36.54
N LEU A 663 12.48 10.83 -36.04
CA LEU A 663 11.69 11.99 -36.43
C LEU A 663 11.66 13.02 -35.31
N GLU A 664 11.67 14.30 -35.67
CA GLU A 664 11.42 15.43 -34.77
C GLU A 664 10.36 16.33 -35.41
N ASN A 665 9.22 16.50 -34.73
CA ASN A 665 8.06 17.22 -35.26
C ASN A 665 7.63 16.72 -36.66
N GLY A 666 7.67 15.40 -36.88
CA GLY A 666 7.33 14.74 -38.15
C GLY A 666 8.43 14.80 -39.23
N ASN A 667 9.57 15.44 -38.99
CA ASN A 667 10.67 15.51 -39.96
C ASN A 667 11.75 14.49 -39.62
N VAL A 668 12.23 13.73 -40.61
CA VAL A 668 13.34 12.79 -40.43
C VAL A 668 14.63 13.56 -40.15
N ILE A 669 15.19 13.39 -38.95
CA ILE A 669 16.47 14.00 -38.53
C ILE A 669 17.65 13.04 -38.64
N ALA A 670 17.39 11.74 -38.71
CA ALA A 670 18.38 10.72 -39.01
C ALA A 670 17.70 9.47 -39.58
N ALA A 671 18.40 8.75 -40.45
CA ALA A 671 17.94 7.46 -40.98
C ALA A 671 19.14 6.54 -41.24
N ALA A 672 18.94 5.24 -41.06
CA ALA A 672 19.92 4.20 -41.35
C ALA A 672 19.22 2.93 -41.81
N ASP A 673 19.84 2.21 -42.75
CA ASP A 673 19.43 0.86 -43.11
C ASP A 673 20.37 -0.14 -42.43
N PHE A 674 19.80 -1.08 -41.67
CA PHE A 674 20.54 -2.15 -41.04
C PHE A 674 20.39 -3.46 -41.81
N SER A 675 21.51 -4.18 -41.97
CA SER A 675 21.56 -5.43 -42.72
C SER A 675 20.90 -6.59 -41.96
N TYR A 676 20.20 -7.46 -42.68
CA TYR A 676 19.71 -8.73 -42.15
C TYR A 676 20.87 -9.62 -41.68
N GLY A 677 20.65 -10.39 -40.62
CA GLY A 677 21.66 -11.28 -40.02
C GLY A 677 22.57 -10.65 -38.95
N SER A 678 22.46 -9.34 -38.70
CA SER A 678 22.99 -8.72 -37.49
C SER A 678 21.95 -8.84 -36.36
N ASN A 679 22.44 -8.93 -35.12
CA ASN A 679 21.60 -8.84 -33.92
C ASN A 679 21.60 -7.44 -33.29
N GLN A 680 22.39 -6.52 -33.85
CA GLN A 680 22.56 -5.17 -33.33
C GLN A 680 22.66 -4.14 -34.46
N GLY A 681 22.17 -2.93 -34.21
CA GLY A 681 22.28 -1.79 -35.10
C GLY A 681 22.54 -0.54 -34.30
N ALA A 682 23.33 0.38 -34.85
CA ALA A 682 23.64 1.65 -34.20
C ALA A 682 23.59 2.80 -35.21
N MET A 683 23.07 3.94 -34.77
CA MET A 683 23.07 5.18 -35.54
C MET A 683 23.18 6.38 -34.61
N THR A 684 23.56 7.52 -35.14
CA THR A 684 23.56 8.77 -34.39
C THR A 684 22.50 9.72 -34.92
N PHE A 685 21.92 10.52 -34.02
CA PHE A 685 21.01 11.59 -34.39
C PHE A 685 21.22 12.80 -33.49
N LYS A 686 20.74 13.97 -33.92
CA LYS A 686 20.77 15.20 -33.14
C LYS A 686 19.39 15.80 -33.07
N THR A 687 18.91 16.08 -31.85
CA THR A 687 17.59 16.65 -31.59
C THR A 687 17.71 18.06 -31.02
N SER A 688 16.82 18.95 -31.44
CA SER A 688 16.75 20.34 -30.96
C SER A 688 15.69 20.55 -29.88
N SER A 689 14.64 19.72 -29.86
CA SER A 689 13.49 19.82 -28.98
C SER A 689 13.46 18.75 -27.87
N GLY A 690 14.14 17.62 -28.08
CA GLY A 690 14.06 16.44 -27.21
C GLY A 690 12.82 15.57 -27.43
N ALA A 691 11.80 16.06 -28.13
CA ALA A 691 10.62 15.29 -28.51
C ALA A 691 10.87 14.58 -29.83
N VAL A 692 11.36 13.33 -29.74
CA VAL A 692 11.69 12.53 -30.91
C VAL A 692 10.93 11.22 -30.94
N GLU A 693 10.64 10.77 -32.15
CA GLU A 693 9.94 9.52 -32.44
C GLU A 693 10.88 8.57 -33.18
N LEU A 694 10.93 7.33 -32.73
CA LEU A 694 11.61 6.23 -33.41
C LEU A 694 10.61 5.56 -34.35
N VAL A 695 10.96 5.51 -35.63
CA VAL A 695 10.19 4.83 -36.67
C VAL A 695 11.04 3.70 -37.24
N ILE A 696 10.51 2.48 -37.15
CA ILE A 696 11.13 1.27 -37.67
C ILE A 696 10.22 0.71 -38.76
N SER A 697 10.79 0.34 -39.91
CA SER A 697 10.04 -0.27 -41.02
C SER A 697 10.82 -1.41 -41.65
N SER A 698 10.13 -2.51 -41.97
CA SER A 698 10.73 -3.68 -42.62
C SER A 698 9.74 -4.29 -43.61
N ASP A 699 10.27 -4.87 -44.69
CA ASP A 699 9.48 -5.60 -45.69
C ASP A 699 9.06 -7.01 -45.21
N LYS A 700 9.58 -7.44 -44.07
CA LYS A 700 9.26 -8.72 -43.42
C LYS A 700 9.15 -8.54 -41.91
N THR A 701 8.54 -9.54 -41.28
CA THR A 701 8.52 -9.65 -39.82
C THR A 701 9.92 -9.61 -39.22
N MET A 702 10.10 -8.76 -38.20
CA MET A 702 11.28 -8.72 -37.35
C MET A 702 10.89 -8.74 -35.87
N ASN A 703 11.85 -9.09 -35.03
CA ASN A 703 11.72 -9.05 -33.58
C ASN A 703 12.66 -8.01 -32.99
N LEU A 704 12.13 -7.02 -32.27
CA LEU A 704 12.87 -5.99 -31.56
C LEU A 704 12.89 -6.33 -30.07
N HIS A 705 14.09 -6.51 -29.52
CA HIS A 705 14.28 -6.88 -28.11
C HIS A 705 14.48 -5.68 -27.21
N GLY A 706 15.21 -4.65 -27.67
CA GLY A 706 15.43 -3.46 -26.85
C GLY A 706 16.06 -2.30 -27.61
N VAL A 707 15.95 -1.12 -26.99
CA VAL A 707 16.50 0.15 -27.45
C VAL A 707 17.36 0.75 -26.34
N SER A 708 18.54 1.25 -26.68
CA SER A 708 19.32 2.11 -25.79
C SER A 708 19.75 3.40 -26.46
N LEU A 709 19.81 4.47 -25.66
CA LEU A 709 20.26 5.80 -26.08
C LEU A 709 21.37 6.26 -25.15
N THR A 710 22.51 6.64 -25.73
CA THR A 710 23.60 7.29 -25.00
C THR A 710 23.72 8.73 -25.49
N PHE A 711 23.65 9.68 -24.56
CA PHE A 711 23.82 11.10 -24.88
C PHE A 711 25.29 11.41 -25.17
N ASP A 712 25.54 12.13 -26.26
CA ASP A 712 26.85 12.66 -26.66
C ASP A 712 26.74 14.21 -26.65
N PRO A 713 27.29 14.88 -25.62
CA PRO A 713 27.09 16.31 -25.34
C PRO A 713 27.33 17.30 -26.48
#